data_AF-A0AAP4EYA9-F1
#
_entry.id   AF-A0AAP4EYA9-F1
#
_cell.length_a   1.000
_cell.length_b   1.000
_cell.length_c   1.000
_cell.angle_alpha   90.00
_cell.angle_beta   90.00
_cell.angle_gamma   90.00
#
_symmetry.space_group_name_H-M   'P 1'
#
loop_
_entity.id
_entity.type
_entity.pdbx_description
1 polymer ?
#
loop_
_entity_poly.entity_id
_entity_poly.type
_entity_poly.pdbx_seq_one_letter_code
_entity_poly.pdbx_strand_id
1 'polypeptide(L)'
;MRPEYDGVKFYSKNDMSIGWELEKAEPILNSFDAAKEYDDVNSILELYNVQQLVETGVALSSWTEPVHKGYCSRVKQFNPIIGRFFGKIDDSSFMEIQSIVCISYLDDFWKLFVKFKVYNKISSETMQGFLKQPDTTLYKLLEHRELVEHFDREFAEVLRSSDQTARILVTKFLEKGNSVCYLPKSFGPSEYEEVFLRYVRGEYANTNVLQLIYKAQSTKECPISDKLRLEAKRAFEKFWSEHADGALNYAYGIGVTFQIQDELKKYENQGTNYSISYDVRWLEESLDYPSILNNFRYIFEMFDIPGRSTLVSVKSQIGAFEGSFAVDGVKFYKRGNHFNAIDMLSSAQTSLYQNFLMEHEIDLEDVFKWFFEQYLPSEFGVEGFGMNASSSTATYIEKCRNLAAEMDGVLKQFRMFVRDGSIDRELFEMSSEHMILEGIPSLIDGKYAYALSKEVNNEMFALFSDQSVLSFTERTKAKYSTLFELLRNESVSENDFKEWQLNSLKWLAQRGSILIEDSGAIKLASTRVLILKDLYEHDVLCVQAFNKWKTEIDLMIQNGDLTVESTLFSLPETEYLNYELNKSQFSDGLDLRNKYAHSTYSNNEKEQHHDYVQLLKLMVLVITKMNDEFCFWADSKEVTT
;
A
#
# COMPACT_ATOMS: atom_id res chain seq x y z
N MET A 1 14.94 4.40 35.20
CA MET A 1 13.91 5.31 34.67
C MET A 1 14.63 6.60 34.33
N ARG A 2 14.59 7.05 33.07
CA ARG A 2 15.29 8.27 32.62
C ARG A 2 14.64 9.51 33.24
N PRO A 3 15.38 10.61 33.45
CA PRO A 3 14.80 11.83 34.00
C PRO A 3 13.80 12.45 33.03
N GLU A 4 12.72 13.00 33.57
CA GLU A 4 11.79 13.87 32.84
C GLU A 4 12.35 15.30 32.83
N TYR A 5 12.32 15.94 31.66
CA TYR A 5 12.74 17.33 31.47
C TYR A 5 11.70 18.01 30.59
N ASP A 6 10.95 18.97 31.16
CA ASP A 6 10.01 19.79 30.40
C ASP A 6 10.75 20.99 29.82
N GLY A 7 11.19 20.83 28.57
CA GLY A 7 11.90 21.86 27.83
C GLY A 7 11.47 21.92 26.37
N VAL A 8 12.18 22.76 25.61
CA VAL A 8 11.89 23.00 24.20
C VAL A 8 12.33 21.85 23.31
N LYS A 9 11.43 21.34 22.47
CA LYS A 9 11.71 20.26 21.51
C LYS A 9 11.40 20.67 20.08
N PHE A 10 12.35 20.41 19.18
CA PHE A 10 12.17 20.55 17.74
C PHE A 10 11.90 19.17 17.11
N TYR A 11 10.75 19.01 16.47
CA TYR A 11 10.41 17.81 15.69
C TYR A 11 10.65 18.02 14.20
N SER A 12 9.98 19.01 13.60
CA SER A 12 10.17 19.40 12.20
C SER A 12 9.62 20.80 11.93
N LYS A 13 9.96 21.38 10.77
CA LYS A 13 9.42 22.68 10.33
C LYS A 13 7.90 22.66 10.11
N ASN A 14 7.34 21.49 9.77
CA ASN A 14 5.91 21.33 9.46
C ASN A 14 5.12 20.76 10.64
N ASP A 15 5.75 20.64 11.81
CA ASP A 15 5.10 20.12 13.00
C ASP A 15 4.11 21.15 13.57
N MET A 16 2.90 20.71 13.95
CA MET A 16 1.86 21.59 14.46
C MET A 16 2.19 22.20 15.84
N SER A 17 3.14 21.61 16.58
CA SER A 17 3.59 22.13 17.87
C SER A 17 4.54 23.33 17.78
N ILE A 18 5.01 23.69 16.57
CA ILE A 18 6.07 24.70 16.38
C ILE A 18 5.77 26.04 17.06
N GLY A 19 4.50 26.47 17.08
CA GLY A 19 4.07 27.69 17.76
C GLY A 19 4.28 27.60 19.27
N TRP A 20 3.78 26.54 19.91
CA TRP A 20 3.95 26.31 21.35
C TRP A 20 5.42 26.15 21.75
N GLU A 21 6.22 25.47 20.92
CA GLU A 21 7.65 25.30 21.18
C GLU A 21 8.44 26.60 21.01
N LEU A 22 8.04 27.49 20.09
CA LEU A 22 8.58 28.84 19.99
C LEU A 22 8.21 29.72 21.19
N GLU A 23 7.00 29.57 21.75
CA GLU A 23 6.60 30.25 22.98
C GLU A 23 7.45 29.79 24.18
N LYS A 24 7.72 28.49 24.29
CA LYS A 24 8.66 27.95 25.30
C LYS A 24 10.11 28.41 25.07
N ALA A 25 10.51 28.61 23.81
CA ALA A 25 11.86 29.06 23.45
C ALA A 25 12.14 30.53 23.76
N GLU A 26 11.12 31.39 23.71
CA GLU A 26 11.28 32.84 23.88
C GLU A 26 11.92 33.25 25.22
N PRO A 27 11.50 32.72 26.40
CA PRO A 27 12.18 32.99 27.67
C PRO A 27 13.66 32.60 27.68
N ILE A 28 14.01 31.48 27.04
CA ILE A 28 15.40 30.98 26.95
C ILE A 28 16.23 31.93 26.08
N LEU A 29 15.68 32.33 24.93
CA LEU A 29 16.30 33.31 24.05
C LEU A 29 16.53 34.63 24.78
N ASN A 30 15.55 35.11 25.55
CA ASN A 30 15.63 36.38 26.27
C ASN A 30 16.63 36.38 27.43
N SER A 31 16.76 35.26 28.14
CA SER A 31 17.64 35.11 29.31
C SER A 31 19.02 34.53 29.01
N PHE A 32 19.30 34.21 27.74
CA PHE A 32 20.57 33.62 27.33
C PHE A 32 21.77 34.53 27.62
N ASP A 33 22.80 33.95 28.24
CA ASP A 33 24.08 34.58 28.53
C ASP A 33 25.23 33.68 28.05
N ALA A 34 26.00 34.15 27.08
CA ALA A 34 27.13 33.42 26.51
C ALA A 34 28.30 33.22 27.50
N ALA A 35 28.35 34.00 28.59
CA ALA A 35 29.37 33.87 29.64
C ALA A 35 29.00 32.84 30.71
N LYS A 36 27.73 32.42 30.78
CA LYS A 36 27.27 31.39 31.71
C LYS A 36 27.87 30.03 31.36
N GLU A 37 28.28 29.26 32.36
CA GLU A 37 28.65 27.86 32.18
C GLU A 37 27.38 26.98 32.19
N TYR A 38 27.27 26.12 31.19
CA TYR A 38 26.14 25.20 30.98
C TYR A 38 26.68 23.78 31.11
N ASP A 39 26.42 23.13 32.25
CA ASP A 39 26.95 21.80 32.58
C ASP A 39 25.87 20.70 32.62
N ASP A 40 24.59 21.07 32.55
CA ASP A 40 23.50 20.11 32.43
C ASP A 40 23.27 19.72 30.96
N VAL A 41 23.32 18.41 30.68
CA VAL A 41 23.19 17.90 29.32
C VAL A 41 21.83 18.22 28.70
N ASN A 42 20.75 18.22 29.49
CA ASN A 42 19.41 18.49 28.99
C ASN A 42 19.25 19.96 28.60
N SER A 43 19.81 20.88 29.39
CA SER A 43 19.91 22.30 29.07
C SER A 43 20.71 22.55 27.78
N ILE A 44 21.79 21.79 27.55
CA ILE A 44 22.59 21.87 26.31
C ILE A 44 21.78 21.38 25.10
N LEU A 45 21.04 20.28 25.25
CA LEU A 45 20.18 19.72 24.21
C LEU A 45 18.98 20.62 23.92
N GLU A 46 18.45 21.30 24.92
CA GLU A 46 17.41 22.31 24.76
C GLU A 46 17.90 23.51 23.94
N LEU A 47 19.13 24.01 24.20
CA LEU A 47 19.73 25.06 23.35
C LEU A 47 19.83 24.62 21.88
N TYR A 48 20.19 23.36 21.62
CA TYR A 48 20.21 22.83 20.25
C TYR A 48 18.81 22.83 19.62
N ASN A 49 17.77 22.41 20.34
CA ASN A 49 16.40 22.40 19.86
C ASN A 49 15.86 23.83 19.60
N VAL A 50 16.14 24.78 20.49
CA VAL A 50 15.83 26.21 20.29
C VAL A 50 16.53 26.75 19.04
N GLN A 51 17.80 26.42 18.84
CA GLN A 51 18.54 26.82 17.63
C GLN A 51 17.83 26.30 16.37
N GLN A 52 17.48 25.01 16.34
CA GLN A 52 16.79 24.41 15.19
C GLN A 52 15.44 25.06 14.89
N LEU A 53 14.64 25.38 15.93
CA LEU A 53 13.36 26.07 15.79
C LEU A 53 13.51 27.44 15.12
N VAL A 54 14.41 28.28 15.64
CA VAL A 54 14.62 29.64 15.11
C VAL A 54 15.19 29.60 13.69
N GLU A 55 16.04 28.62 13.37
CA GLU A 55 16.62 28.45 12.03
C GLU A 55 15.61 28.00 10.97
N THR A 56 14.41 27.55 11.35
CA THR A 56 13.33 27.25 10.38
C THR A 56 12.83 28.49 9.63
N GLY A 57 13.04 29.68 10.21
CA GLY A 57 12.51 30.96 9.76
C GLY A 57 11.06 31.23 10.17
N VAL A 58 10.41 30.32 10.91
CA VAL A 58 9.07 30.51 11.48
C VAL A 58 9.18 31.40 12.71
N ALA A 59 8.29 32.39 12.82
CA ALA A 59 8.26 33.35 13.92
C ALA A 59 6.86 33.40 14.55
N LEU A 60 6.80 33.67 15.85
CA LEU A 60 5.55 33.97 16.54
C LEU A 60 4.94 35.26 15.98
N SER A 61 3.62 35.38 16.02
CA SER A 61 2.91 36.61 15.65
C SER A 61 3.30 37.81 16.53
N SER A 62 3.77 37.54 17.75
CA SER A 62 4.33 38.54 18.66
C SER A 62 5.73 39.03 18.28
N TRP A 63 6.46 38.29 17.43
CA TRP A 63 7.84 38.62 17.06
C TRP A 63 7.86 39.63 15.91
N THR A 64 8.33 40.83 16.21
CA THR A 64 8.64 41.81 15.16
C THR A 64 9.88 41.39 14.37
N GLU A 65 9.98 41.82 13.11
CA GLU A 65 11.14 41.53 12.23
C GLU A 65 12.51 41.83 12.90
N PRO A 66 12.70 42.95 13.64
CA PRO A 66 13.95 43.19 14.38
C PRO A 66 14.20 42.19 15.52
N VAL A 67 13.16 41.78 16.24
CA VAL A 67 13.25 40.82 17.35
C VAL A 67 13.65 39.44 16.81
N HIS A 68 12.97 38.99 15.76
CA HIS A 68 13.28 37.71 15.11
C HIS A 68 14.72 37.68 14.59
N LYS A 69 15.18 38.73 13.90
CA LYS A 69 16.60 38.85 13.48
C LYS A 69 17.59 38.84 14.65
N GLY A 70 17.20 39.45 15.77
CA GLY A 70 17.96 39.39 17.02
C GLY A 70 18.11 37.97 17.53
N TYR A 71 17.03 37.19 17.57
CA TYR A 71 17.05 35.78 17.95
C TYR A 71 17.87 34.92 16.98
N CYS A 72 17.70 35.08 15.66
CA CYS A 72 18.52 34.39 14.66
C CYS A 72 20.02 34.68 14.83
N SER A 73 20.39 35.87 15.29
CA SER A 73 21.79 36.23 15.56
C SER A 73 22.28 35.64 16.89
N ARG A 74 21.40 35.52 17.89
CA ARG A 74 21.71 34.97 19.21
C ARG A 74 21.95 33.46 19.16
N VAL A 75 21.09 32.70 18.49
CA VAL A 75 21.21 31.22 18.41
C VAL A 75 22.52 30.77 17.75
N LYS A 76 23.15 31.59 16.91
CA LYS A 76 24.49 31.31 16.34
C LYS A 76 25.57 31.15 17.42
N GLN A 77 25.37 31.71 18.61
CA GLN A 77 26.29 31.60 19.74
C GLN A 77 26.13 30.27 20.50
N PHE A 78 25.07 29.50 20.23
CA PHE A 78 24.79 28.24 20.96
C PHE A 78 25.73 27.12 20.51
N ASN A 79 25.99 26.99 19.21
CA ASN A 79 26.79 25.90 18.66
C ASN A 79 28.22 25.80 19.26
N PRO A 80 28.95 26.91 19.51
CA PRO A 80 30.21 26.86 20.27
C PRO A 80 30.06 26.37 21.72
N ILE A 81 28.97 26.69 22.42
CA ILE A 81 28.70 26.22 23.78
C ILE A 81 28.43 24.71 23.76
N ILE A 82 27.54 24.28 22.88
CA ILE A 82 27.21 22.86 22.67
C ILE A 82 28.48 22.07 22.33
N GLY A 83 29.29 22.57 21.39
CA GLY A 83 30.54 21.92 20.98
C GLY A 83 31.59 21.85 22.09
N ARG A 84 31.70 22.89 22.94
CA ARG A 84 32.57 22.85 24.13
C ARG A 84 32.10 21.79 25.13
N PHE A 85 30.79 21.69 25.38
CA PHE A 85 30.22 20.68 26.28
C PHE A 85 30.51 19.26 25.77
N PHE A 86 30.12 18.93 24.54
CA PHE A 86 30.39 17.61 23.95
C PHE A 86 31.89 17.34 23.82
N GLY A 87 32.70 18.37 23.64
CA GLY A 87 34.16 18.28 23.64
C GLY A 87 34.78 17.88 24.98
N LYS A 88 34.08 18.06 26.11
CA LYS A 88 34.54 17.60 27.44
C LYS A 88 34.24 16.13 27.71
N ILE A 89 33.35 15.49 26.92
CA ILE A 89 32.95 14.09 27.13
C ILE A 89 34.08 13.14 26.75
N ASP A 90 34.35 12.18 27.63
CA ASP A 90 35.36 11.13 27.50
C ASP A 90 34.90 9.83 28.18
N ASP A 91 35.77 8.83 28.21
CA ASP A 91 35.51 7.52 28.83
C ASP A 91 34.99 7.60 30.28
N SER A 92 35.49 8.57 31.06
CA SER A 92 35.17 8.67 32.48
C SER A 92 33.79 9.27 32.75
N SER A 93 33.31 10.11 31.82
CA SER A 93 32.09 10.92 31.98
C SER A 93 30.91 10.44 31.13
N PHE A 94 31.18 9.72 30.04
CA PHE A 94 30.17 9.32 29.06
C PHE A 94 28.98 8.58 29.67
N MET A 95 29.22 7.54 30.49
CA MET A 95 28.16 6.71 31.06
C MET A 95 27.23 7.50 31.98
N GLU A 96 27.80 8.39 32.81
CA GLU A 96 27.03 9.24 33.72
C GLU A 96 26.17 10.22 32.93
N ILE A 97 26.76 10.95 31.99
CA ILE A 97 26.06 11.93 31.16
C ILE A 97 24.92 11.26 30.38
N GLN A 98 25.19 10.12 29.72
CA GLN A 98 24.21 9.40 28.91
C GLN A 98 22.99 8.98 29.75
N SER A 99 23.22 8.55 31.00
CA SER A 99 22.17 8.05 31.88
C SER A 99 21.18 9.14 32.31
N ILE A 100 21.62 10.40 32.37
CA ILE A 100 20.80 11.55 32.75
C ILE A 100 20.19 12.30 31.55
N VAL A 101 20.43 11.84 30.32
CA VAL A 101 19.75 12.39 29.14
C VAL A 101 18.27 12.05 29.19
N CYS A 102 17.43 13.08 29.11
CA CYS A 102 15.99 12.96 29.00
C CYS A 102 15.61 12.18 27.74
N ILE A 103 14.60 11.33 27.85
CA ILE A 103 14.17 10.44 26.76
C ILE A 103 13.79 11.23 25.49
N SER A 104 13.21 12.42 25.63
CA SER A 104 12.83 13.29 24.51
C SER A 104 14.03 13.83 23.72
N TYR A 105 15.22 13.89 24.33
CA TYR A 105 16.44 14.41 23.71
C TYR A 105 17.47 13.32 23.35
N LEU A 106 17.15 12.04 23.56
CA LEU A 106 18.09 10.95 23.30
C LEU A 106 18.59 10.93 21.85
N ASP A 107 17.69 11.13 20.89
CA ASP A 107 18.04 11.21 19.46
C ASP A 107 18.95 12.42 19.16
N ASP A 108 18.72 13.55 19.85
CA ASP A 108 19.54 14.75 19.66
C ASP A 108 20.94 14.57 20.27
N PHE A 109 21.02 13.90 21.43
CA PHE A 109 22.28 13.56 22.05
C PHE A 109 23.16 12.77 21.10
N TRP A 110 22.64 11.71 20.47
CA TRP A 110 23.42 10.90 19.54
C TRP A 110 23.80 11.64 18.25
N LYS A 111 22.88 12.45 17.70
CA LYS A 111 23.21 13.35 16.57
C LYS A 111 24.39 14.26 16.89
N LEU A 112 24.39 14.89 18.07
CA LEU A 112 25.47 15.79 18.49
C LEU A 112 26.75 15.04 18.88
N PHE A 113 26.62 13.88 19.53
CA PHE A 113 27.73 12.99 19.87
C PHE A 113 28.55 12.62 18.63
N VAL A 114 27.87 12.34 17.52
CA VAL A 114 28.48 12.05 16.22
C VAL A 114 28.98 13.34 15.54
N LYS A 115 28.16 14.40 15.49
CA LYS A 115 28.53 15.70 14.92
C LYS A 115 29.84 16.25 15.48
N PHE A 116 30.05 16.12 16.79
CA PHE A 116 31.26 16.58 17.49
C PHE A 116 32.33 15.49 17.65
N LYS A 117 32.13 14.32 17.03
CA LYS A 117 33.07 13.20 16.99
C LYS A 117 33.54 12.72 18.36
N VAL A 118 32.64 12.75 19.34
CA VAL A 118 32.92 12.32 20.72
C VAL A 118 33.34 10.85 20.77
N TYR A 119 32.80 10.04 19.86
CA TYR A 119 33.15 8.63 19.71
C TYR A 119 34.67 8.37 19.61
N ASN A 120 35.48 9.31 19.07
CA ASN A 120 36.94 9.15 19.01
C ASN A 120 37.65 9.20 20.37
N LYS A 121 36.96 9.63 21.43
CA LYS A 121 37.47 9.73 22.81
C LYS A 121 36.95 8.61 23.71
N ILE A 122 36.09 7.75 23.19
CA ILE A 122 35.50 6.65 23.93
C ILE A 122 36.22 5.37 23.49
N SER A 123 36.69 4.59 24.46
CA SER A 123 37.32 3.30 24.20
C SER A 123 36.30 2.24 23.79
N SER A 124 36.79 1.23 23.08
CA SER A 124 36.02 0.03 22.73
C SER A 124 35.38 -0.62 23.96
N GLU A 125 36.10 -0.69 25.07
CA GLU A 125 35.63 -1.29 26.32
C GLU A 125 34.43 -0.53 26.91
N THR A 126 34.52 0.80 26.99
CA THR A 126 33.42 1.65 27.48
C THR A 126 32.20 1.52 26.57
N MET A 127 32.38 1.60 25.25
CA MET A 127 31.27 1.48 24.30
C MET A 127 30.63 0.10 24.36
N GLN A 128 31.41 -0.97 24.42
CA GLN A 128 30.91 -2.34 24.55
C GLN A 128 30.12 -2.52 25.86
N GLY A 129 30.58 -1.92 26.95
CA GLY A 129 29.88 -1.89 28.22
C GLY A 129 28.51 -1.20 28.11
N PHE A 130 28.45 -0.06 27.41
CA PHE A 130 27.21 0.65 27.13
C PHE A 130 26.25 -0.19 26.29
N LEU A 131 26.70 -0.71 25.14
CA LEU A 131 25.85 -1.45 24.21
C LEU A 131 25.21 -2.70 24.82
N LYS A 132 25.82 -3.29 25.85
CA LYS A 132 25.30 -4.45 26.58
C LYS A 132 24.23 -4.09 27.62
N GLN A 133 23.94 -2.81 27.85
CA GLN A 133 22.89 -2.40 28.79
C GLN A 133 21.49 -2.70 28.23
N PRO A 134 20.56 -3.26 29.02
CA PRO A 134 19.23 -3.66 28.54
C PRO A 134 18.38 -2.52 27.98
N ASP A 135 18.58 -1.28 28.45
CA ASP A 135 17.86 -0.09 28.01
C ASP A 135 18.47 0.56 26.76
N THR A 136 19.56 -0.01 26.22
CA THR A 136 20.19 0.48 25.00
C THR A 136 19.25 0.33 23.82
N THR A 137 18.97 1.47 23.19
CA THR A 137 18.13 1.52 22.00
C THR A 137 18.99 1.32 20.75
N LEU A 138 19.35 0.07 20.43
CA LEU A 138 20.34 -0.24 19.38
C LEU A 138 19.94 0.34 18.03
N TYR A 139 18.65 0.29 17.68
CA TYR A 139 18.17 0.78 16.39
C TYR A 139 18.47 2.26 16.18
N LYS A 140 18.41 3.10 17.22
CA LYS A 140 18.76 4.53 17.17
C LYS A 140 20.24 4.77 16.92
N LEU A 141 21.10 3.98 17.55
CA LEU A 141 22.54 4.07 17.36
C LEU A 141 22.95 3.69 15.94
N LEU A 142 22.27 2.69 15.37
CA LEU A 142 22.51 2.23 14.01
C LEU A 142 22.06 3.24 12.94
N GLU A 143 21.35 4.32 13.29
CA GLU A 143 21.08 5.44 12.37
C GLU A 143 22.36 6.25 12.05
N HIS A 144 23.43 6.07 12.84
CA HIS A 144 24.66 6.86 12.75
C HIS A 144 25.83 6.10 12.13
N ARG A 145 26.03 6.26 10.81
CA ARG A 145 27.08 5.56 10.05
C ARG A 145 28.49 5.66 10.65
N GLU A 146 28.94 6.87 10.98
CA GLU A 146 30.31 7.09 11.49
C GLU A 146 30.55 6.39 12.84
N LEU A 147 29.51 6.35 13.70
CA LEU A 147 29.57 5.66 14.99
C LEU A 147 29.69 4.14 14.81
N VAL A 148 28.87 3.58 13.92
CA VAL A 148 28.87 2.13 13.62
C VAL A 148 30.16 1.70 12.95
N GLU A 149 30.69 2.50 12.01
CA GLU A 149 31.96 2.21 11.34
C GLU A 149 33.16 2.28 12.31
N HIS A 150 33.11 3.18 13.31
CA HIS A 150 34.18 3.29 14.32
C HIS A 150 34.19 2.10 15.30
N PHE A 151 33.02 1.69 15.79
CA PHE A 151 32.85 0.58 16.74
C PHE A 151 32.31 -0.69 16.08
N ASP A 152 32.83 -1.00 14.89
CA ASP A 152 32.34 -2.07 14.02
C ASP A 152 32.25 -3.43 14.73
N ARG A 153 33.27 -3.78 15.53
CA ARG A 153 33.33 -5.07 16.23
C ARG A 153 32.39 -5.12 17.41
N GLU A 154 32.29 -4.03 18.17
CA GLU A 154 31.49 -3.90 19.37
C GLU A 154 30.00 -3.97 19.04
N PHE A 155 29.56 -3.25 17.99
CA PHE A 155 28.20 -3.38 17.48
C PHE A 155 27.93 -4.80 16.96
N ALA A 156 28.86 -5.39 16.21
CA ALA A 156 28.67 -6.74 15.67
C ALA A 156 28.54 -7.79 16.79
N GLU A 157 29.32 -7.70 17.87
CA GLU A 157 29.23 -8.59 19.02
C GLU A 157 27.86 -8.49 19.71
N VAL A 158 27.35 -7.28 19.94
CA VAL A 158 26.06 -7.08 20.60
C VAL A 158 24.89 -7.52 19.71
N LEU A 159 24.94 -7.25 18.41
CA LEU A 159 23.90 -7.69 17.48
C LEU A 159 23.79 -9.23 17.43
N ARG A 160 24.88 -9.96 17.63
CA ARG A 160 24.81 -11.43 17.68
C ARG A 160 24.00 -11.97 18.84
N SER A 161 23.94 -11.27 19.98
CA SER A 161 23.27 -11.77 21.19
C SER A 161 21.98 -11.04 21.54
N SER A 162 21.77 -9.81 21.03
CA SER A 162 20.59 -9.01 21.32
C SER A 162 19.30 -9.62 20.76
N ASP A 163 18.22 -9.41 21.50
CA ASP A 163 16.83 -9.68 21.15
C ASP A 163 16.25 -8.65 20.15
N GLN A 164 16.83 -7.44 20.09
CA GLN A 164 16.44 -6.38 19.16
C GLN A 164 16.87 -6.68 17.72
N THR A 165 17.92 -7.48 17.52
CA THR A 165 18.58 -7.66 16.21
C THR A 165 17.63 -8.16 15.13
N ALA A 166 16.76 -9.12 15.42
CA ALA A 166 15.82 -9.63 14.43
C ALA A 166 14.86 -8.54 13.94
N ARG A 167 14.34 -7.70 14.84
CA ARG A 167 13.49 -6.56 14.48
C ARG A 167 14.25 -5.52 13.66
N ILE A 168 15.50 -5.24 14.01
CA ILE A 168 16.37 -4.33 13.25
C ILE A 168 16.56 -4.84 11.81
N LEU A 169 16.83 -6.14 11.64
CA LEU A 169 16.97 -6.75 10.31
C LEU A 169 15.66 -6.73 9.53
N VAL A 170 14.53 -7.02 10.18
CA VAL A 170 13.20 -6.94 9.56
C VAL A 170 12.87 -5.53 9.08
N THR A 171 13.03 -4.51 9.93
CA THR A 171 12.78 -3.11 9.55
C THR A 171 13.73 -2.62 8.46
N LYS A 172 14.95 -3.13 8.42
CA LYS A 172 15.92 -2.76 7.38
C LYS A 172 15.64 -3.42 6.03
N PHE A 173 15.28 -4.70 6.01
CA PHE A 173 15.29 -5.51 4.79
C PHE A 173 13.92 -6.02 4.33
N LEU A 174 12.96 -6.18 5.25
CA LEU A 174 11.69 -6.87 4.97
C LEU A 174 10.50 -5.93 5.03
N GLU A 175 10.51 -4.90 5.88
CA GLU A 175 9.46 -3.88 5.96
C GLU A 175 9.61 -2.85 4.85
N LYS A 176 8.47 -2.40 4.32
CA LYS A 176 8.42 -1.34 3.33
C LYS A 176 8.64 0.00 4.02
N GLY A 177 9.74 0.66 3.70
CA GLY A 177 10.06 1.97 4.25
C GLY A 177 11.50 2.39 4.00
N ASN A 178 11.80 3.65 4.30
CA ASN A 178 13.15 4.20 4.18
C ASN A 178 13.83 4.23 5.55
N SER A 179 13.98 3.07 6.18
CA SER A 179 14.70 2.97 7.45
C SER A 179 16.19 3.25 7.25
N VAL A 180 16.70 4.28 7.93
CA VAL A 180 18.13 4.59 7.95
C VAL A 180 18.79 3.69 8.99
N CYS A 181 19.40 2.59 8.55
CA CYS A 181 20.09 1.67 9.43
C CYS A 181 21.42 1.22 8.81
N TYR A 182 22.53 1.50 9.49
CA TYR A 182 23.87 1.07 9.13
C TYR A 182 24.25 -0.14 9.98
N LEU A 183 24.48 -1.28 9.34
CA LEU A 183 24.98 -2.48 10.04
C LEU A 183 26.51 -2.49 9.99
N PRO A 184 27.19 -2.98 11.04
CA PRO A 184 28.64 -3.12 11.01
C PRO A 184 29.06 -4.13 9.95
N LYS A 185 30.17 -3.86 9.26
CA LYS A 185 30.79 -4.73 8.25
C LYS A 185 31.16 -6.10 8.81
N SER A 186 31.49 -6.17 10.10
CA SER A 186 31.75 -7.42 10.81
C SER A 186 30.49 -8.24 11.15
N PHE A 187 29.28 -7.82 10.75
CA PHE A 187 28.03 -8.56 10.91
C PHE A 187 27.33 -8.76 9.56
N GLY A 188 27.54 -9.94 8.97
CA GLY A 188 27.21 -10.19 7.56
C GLY A 188 25.96 -11.05 7.33
N PRO A 189 25.45 -11.11 6.08
CA PRO A 189 24.26 -11.88 5.73
C PRO A 189 24.30 -13.36 6.10
N SER A 190 25.49 -13.97 6.16
CA SER A 190 25.68 -15.37 6.58
C SER A 190 25.27 -15.65 8.03
N GLU A 191 25.13 -14.62 8.86
CA GLU A 191 24.79 -14.73 10.29
C GLU A 191 23.29 -14.52 10.55
N TYR A 192 22.54 -13.97 9.59
CA TYR A 192 21.16 -13.51 9.82
C TYR A 192 20.18 -14.66 10.05
N GLU A 193 20.41 -15.81 9.43
CA GLU A 193 19.53 -16.98 9.58
C GLU A 193 19.44 -17.45 11.03
N GLU A 194 20.58 -17.53 11.75
CA GLU A 194 20.60 -17.92 13.16
C GLU A 194 19.91 -16.88 14.06
N VAL A 195 20.06 -15.59 13.74
CA VAL A 195 19.39 -14.50 14.45
C VAL A 195 17.87 -14.63 14.32
N PHE A 196 17.36 -14.86 13.10
CA PHE A 196 15.94 -15.04 12.87
C PHE A 196 15.42 -16.33 13.51
N LEU A 197 16.16 -17.45 13.44
CA LEU A 197 15.76 -18.70 14.08
C LEU A 197 15.63 -18.55 15.60
N ARG A 198 16.60 -17.88 16.25
CA ARG A 198 16.51 -17.58 17.69
C ARG A 198 15.26 -16.76 18.01
N TYR A 199 14.94 -15.78 17.17
CA TYR A 199 13.74 -14.95 17.35
C TYR A 199 12.44 -15.73 17.18
N VAL A 200 12.34 -16.51 16.09
CA VAL A 200 11.16 -17.32 15.75
C VAL A 200 10.86 -18.38 16.83
N ARG A 201 11.90 -18.96 17.43
CA ARG A 201 11.79 -19.94 18.51
C ARG A 201 11.60 -19.30 19.90
N GLY A 202 11.66 -17.97 19.99
CA GLY A 202 11.44 -17.22 21.22
C GLY A 202 9.98 -17.23 21.65
N GLU A 203 9.76 -17.10 22.97
CA GLU A 203 8.41 -17.13 23.58
C GLU A 203 7.55 -15.91 23.20
N TYR A 204 8.18 -14.76 22.95
CA TYR A 204 7.50 -13.47 22.72
C TYR A 204 7.71 -12.94 21.29
N ALA A 205 7.79 -13.84 20.31
CA ALA A 205 7.89 -13.45 18.91
C ALA A 205 6.64 -12.66 18.47
N ASN A 206 6.84 -11.50 17.87
CA ASN A 206 5.75 -10.65 17.41
C ASN A 206 5.18 -11.20 16.09
N THR A 207 3.86 -11.29 15.99
CA THR A 207 3.16 -11.87 14.83
C THR A 207 3.43 -11.13 13.51
N ASN A 208 3.55 -9.80 13.53
CA ASN A 208 3.87 -9.00 12.35
C ASN A 208 5.28 -9.32 11.84
N VAL A 209 6.24 -9.45 12.76
CA VAL A 209 7.63 -9.83 12.43
C VAL A 209 7.69 -11.26 11.88
N LEU A 210 6.96 -12.20 12.49
CA LEU A 210 6.84 -13.56 11.97
C LEU A 210 6.25 -13.57 10.56
N GLN A 211 5.22 -12.76 10.31
CA GLN A 211 4.57 -12.62 9.01
C GLN A 211 5.52 -12.11 7.94
N LEU A 212 6.31 -11.08 8.26
CA LEU A 212 7.33 -10.54 7.37
C LEU A 212 8.37 -11.60 7.03
N ILE A 213 8.84 -12.38 8.02
CA ILE A 213 9.84 -13.43 7.78
C ILE A 213 9.29 -14.54 6.87
N TYR A 214 8.09 -15.09 7.13
CA TYR A 214 7.62 -16.24 6.34
C TYR A 214 7.16 -15.85 4.92
N LYS A 215 6.68 -14.62 4.72
CA LYS A 215 6.27 -14.09 3.40
C LYS A 215 7.41 -13.38 2.64
N ALA A 216 8.59 -13.22 3.24
CA ALA A 216 9.71 -12.57 2.59
C ALA A 216 10.20 -13.33 1.36
N GLN A 217 10.69 -12.58 0.37
CA GLN A 217 11.49 -13.11 -0.72
C GLN A 217 12.97 -13.03 -0.31
N SER A 218 13.69 -14.15 -0.39
CA SER A 218 15.11 -14.18 -0.08
C SER A 218 15.91 -13.31 -1.04
N THR A 219 16.84 -12.52 -0.52
CA THR A 219 17.77 -11.70 -1.31
C THR A 219 19.23 -12.04 -0.96
N LYS A 220 20.18 -11.51 -1.72
CA LYS A 220 21.61 -11.65 -1.38
C LYS A 220 21.98 -10.88 -0.11
N GLU A 221 21.28 -9.78 0.15
CA GLU A 221 21.52 -8.89 1.28
C GLU A 221 20.88 -9.40 2.57
N CYS A 222 19.74 -10.09 2.46
CA CYS A 222 19.06 -10.76 3.56
C CYS A 222 18.62 -12.16 3.09
N PRO A 223 19.52 -13.16 3.17
CA PRO A 223 19.18 -14.53 2.79
C PRO A 223 18.24 -15.13 3.84
N ILE A 224 17.13 -15.70 3.38
CA ILE A 224 16.12 -16.34 4.22
C ILE A 224 15.82 -17.70 3.60
N SER A 225 16.14 -18.77 4.32
CA SER A 225 15.89 -20.13 3.86
C SER A 225 14.41 -20.50 3.96
N ASP A 226 13.96 -21.44 3.11
CA ASP A 226 12.58 -21.96 3.19
C ASP A 226 12.30 -22.69 4.52
N LYS A 227 13.33 -23.24 5.17
CA LYS A 227 13.21 -23.83 6.52
C LYS A 227 12.88 -22.78 7.57
N LEU A 228 13.59 -21.65 7.55
CA LEU A 228 13.30 -20.52 8.43
C LEU A 228 11.89 -19.97 8.18
N ARG A 229 11.48 -19.81 6.91
CA ARG A 229 10.11 -19.38 6.57
C ARG A 229 9.06 -20.34 7.12
N LEU A 230 9.28 -21.65 6.99
CA LEU A 230 8.37 -22.66 7.52
C LEU A 230 8.28 -22.62 9.05
N GLU A 231 9.41 -22.45 9.76
CA GLU A 231 9.40 -22.29 11.22
C GLU A 231 8.64 -21.02 11.64
N ALA A 232 8.86 -19.89 10.94
CA ALA A 232 8.16 -18.64 11.21
C ALA A 232 6.64 -18.76 10.95
N LYS A 233 6.24 -19.45 9.86
CA LYS A 233 4.83 -19.73 9.56
C LYS A 233 4.17 -20.57 10.67
N ARG A 234 4.83 -21.64 11.10
CA ARG A 234 4.32 -22.51 12.18
C ARG A 234 4.22 -21.76 13.51
N ALA A 235 5.20 -20.91 13.84
CA ALA A 235 5.15 -20.09 15.04
C ALA A 235 3.98 -19.08 15.00
N PHE A 236 3.74 -18.47 13.83
CA PHE A 236 2.61 -17.58 13.60
C PHE A 236 1.27 -18.30 13.78
N GLU A 237 1.09 -19.46 13.13
CA GLU A 237 -0.13 -20.27 13.25
C GLU A 237 -0.36 -20.74 14.69
N LYS A 238 0.71 -21.18 15.37
CA LYS A 238 0.66 -21.60 16.77
C LYS A 238 0.16 -20.46 17.66
N PHE A 239 0.72 -19.26 17.53
CA PHE A 239 0.31 -18.09 18.31
C PHE A 239 -1.19 -17.85 18.22
N TRP A 240 -1.75 -17.83 17.00
CA TRP A 240 -3.18 -17.60 16.81
C TRP A 240 -4.05 -18.76 17.29
N SER A 241 -3.58 -20.01 17.17
CA SER A 241 -4.31 -21.17 17.69
C SER A 241 -4.40 -21.18 19.22
N GLU A 242 -3.36 -20.72 19.93
CA GLU A 242 -3.31 -20.68 21.39
C GLU A 242 -4.07 -19.49 21.99
N HIS A 243 -4.22 -18.40 21.22
CA HIS A 243 -4.88 -17.17 21.68
C HIS A 243 -6.28 -16.96 21.07
N ALA A 244 -6.82 -17.98 20.40
CA ALA A 244 -8.13 -17.91 19.73
C ALA A 244 -9.28 -17.51 20.68
N ASP A 245 -9.25 -17.98 21.93
CA ASP A 245 -10.33 -17.76 22.91
C ASP A 245 -10.24 -16.41 23.65
N GLY A 246 -9.10 -15.69 23.55
CA GLY A 246 -8.85 -14.42 24.25
C GLY A 246 -8.60 -13.22 23.32
N ALA A 247 -8.41 -13.45 22.02
CA ALA A 247 -8.29 -12.40 21.03
C ALA A 247 -9.67 -11.87 20.62
N LEU A 248 -9.80 -10.55 20.48
CA LEU A 248 -10.92 -9.92 19.76
C LEU A 248 -10.80 -10.27 18.27
N ASN A 249 -11.22 -11.48 17.93
CA ASN A 249 -11.31 -11.95 16.55
C ASN A 249 -12.57 -11.35 15.94
N TYR A 250 -12.43 -10.21 15.26
CA TYR A 250 -13.47 -9.68 14.37
C TYR A 250 -13.54 -10.55 13.11
N ALA A 251 -14.04 -11.78 13.25
CA ALA A 251 -14.36 -12.62 12.12
C ALA A 251 -15.67 -12.13 11.51
N TYR A 252 -15.62 -11.75 10.23
CA TYR A 252 -16.81 -11.54 9.42
C TYR A 252 -16.97 -12.72 8.46
N GLY A 253 -18.17 -13.29 8.41
CA GLY A 253 -18.53 -14.35 7.48
C GLY A 253 -19.34 -13.79 6.33
N ILE A 254 -19.10 -14.30 5.11
CA ILE A 254 -19.94 -14.03 3.95
C ILE A 254 -20.65 -15.32 3.55
N GLY A 255 -21.98 -15.32 3.63
CA GLY A 255 -22.84 -16.39 3.14
C GLY A 255 -23.43 -16.02 1.79
N VAL A 256 -23.42 -16.95 0.83
CA VAL A 256 -24.08 -16.81 -0.46
C VAL A 256 -25.07 -17.96 -0.64
N THR A 257 -26.32 -17.67 -1.02
CA THR A 257 -27.35 -18.69 -1.25
C THR A 257 -28.17 -18.42 -2.51
N PHE A 258 -28.62 -19.48 -3.17
CA PHE A 258 -29.62 -19.42 -4.23
C PHE A 258 -30.95 -19.94 -3.69
N GLN A 259 -32.01 -19.15 -3.82
CA GLN A 259 -33.33 -19.46 -3.29
C GLN A 259 -34.42 -18.80 -4.12
N ILE A 260 -35.66 -19.27 -4.00
CA ILE A 260 -36.79 -18.61 -4.66
C ILE A 260 -37.12 -17.32 -3.89
N GLN A 261 -37.08 -16.18 -4.58
CA GLN A 261 -37.34 -14.87 -3.95
C GLN A 261 -37.82 -13.83 -4.97
N ASP A 262 -38.61 -12.84 -4.52
CA ASP A 262 -39.19 -11.83 -5.43
C ASP A 262 -38.18 -10.81 -5.99
N GLU A 263 -37.10 -10.56 -5.27
CA GLU A 263 -36.03 -9.66 -5.71
C GLU A 263 -34.85 -10.48 -6.23
N LEU A 264 -34.26 -10.04 -7.34
CA LEU A 264 -33.13 -10.74 -7.97
C LEU A 264 -31.95 -10.95 -7.01
N LYS A 265 -31.69 -9.98 -6.13
CA LYS A 265 -30.58 -9.98 -5.17
C LYS A 265 -31.05 -9.34 -3.86
N LYS A 266 -30.80 -10.01 -2.73
CA LYS A 266 -31.10 -9.50 -1.38
C LYS A 266 -29.86 -9.51 -0.50
N TYR A 267 -29.75 -8.48 0.34
CA TYR A 267 -28.66 -8.31 1.29
C TYR A 267 -29.22 -8.37 2.72
N GLU A 268 -28.65 -9.25 3.54
CA GLU A 268 -28.97 -9.35 4.95
C GLU A 268 -27.71 -9.14 5.79
N ASN A 269 -27.81 -8.25 6.78
CA ASN A 269 -26.75 -7.98 7.74
C ASN A 269 -27.13 -8.60 9.09
N GLN A 270 -26.33 -9.55 9.55
CA GLN A 270 -26.44 -10.19 10.86
C GLN A 270 -25.20 -9.85 11.72
N GLY A 271 -24.97 -8.56 11.95
CA GLY A 271 -23.87 -8.06 12.78
C GLY A 271 -22.55 -8.08 12.02
N THR A 272 -21.66 -9.03 12.37
CA THR A 272 -20.40 -9.23 11.65
C THR A 272 -20.54 -10.18 10.45
N ASN A 273 -21.66 -10.87 10.30
CA ASN A 273 -21.91 -11.76 9.18
C ASN A 273 -22.82 -11.11 8.14
N TYR A 274 -22.42 -11.22 6.87
CA TYR A 274 -23.16 -10.73 5.72
C TYR A 274 -23.71 -11.92 4.93
N SER A 275 -24.97 -11.84 4.54
CA SER A 275 -25.66 -12.85 3.74
C SER A 275 -26.16 -12.20 2.45
N ILE A 276 -25.86 -12.83 1.31
CA ILE A 276 -26.37 -12.43 0.00
C ILE A 276 -27.13 -13.59 -0.59
N SER A 277 -28.35 -13.33 -1.05
CA SER A 277 -29.18 -14.35 -1.71
C SER A 277 -29.63 -13.91 -3.10
N TYR A 278 -29.71 -14.86 -4.02
CA TYR A 278 -30.09 -14.65 -5.41
C TYR A 278 -31.34 -15.46 -5.79
N ASP A 279 -32.20 -14.90 -6.66
CA ASP A 279 -33.36 -15.63 -7.17
C ASP A 279 -32.92 -16.75 -8.10
N VAL A 280 -33.11 -18.00 -7.66
CA VAL A 280 -32.72 -19.19 -8.42
C VAL A 280 -33.47 -19.28 -9.75
N ARG A 281 -34.71 -18.78 -9.82
CA ARG A 281 -35.52 -18.82 -11.05
C ARG A 281 -34.88 -18.03 -12.19
N TRP A 282 -34.27 -16.88 -11.87
CA TRP A 282 -33.54 -16.09 -12.85
C TRP A 282 -32.31 -16.84 -13.38
N LEU A 283 -31.59 -17.54 -12.49
CA LEU A 283 -30.42 -18.33 -12.87
C LEU A 283 -30.79 -19.54 -13.73
N GLU A 284 -31.93 -20.18 -13.45
CA GLU A 284 -32.49 -21.27 -14.27
C GLU A 284 -32.94 -20.80 -15.65
N GLU A 285 -33.45 -19.55 -15.77
CA GLU A 285 -33.82 -18.94 -17.05
C GLU A 285 -32.62 -18.43 -17.86
N SER A 286 -31.42 -18.37 -17.27
CA SER A 286 -30.20 -17.77 -17.87
C SER A 286 -29.04 -18.77 -18.04
N LEU A 287 -29.37 -20.01 -18.43
CA LEU A 287 -28.41 -21.11 -18.62
C LEU A 287 -27.73 -21.13 -20.00
N ASP A 288 -28.07 -20.22 -20.92
CA ASP A 288 -27.31 -20.08 -22.15
C ASP A 288 -25.91 -19.48 -21.89
N TYR A 289 -24.92 -19.90 -22.67
CA TYR A 289 -23.52 -19.56 -22.43
C TYR A 289 -23.21 -18.05 -22.38
N PRO A 290 -23.76 -17.20 -23.29
CA PRO A 290 -23.65 -15.76 -23.13
C PRO A 290 -24.21 -15.25 -21.80
N SER A 291 -25.41 -15.68 -21.41
CA SER A 291 -26.05 -15.26 -20.16
C SER A 291 -25.27 -15.70 -18.92
N ILE A 292 -24.66 -16.89 -18.95
CA ILE A 292 -23.77 -17.38 -17.89
C ILE A 292 -22.61 -16.40 -17.64
N LEU A 293 -21.92 -15.96 -18.70
CA LEU A 293 -20.83 -14.98 -18.58
C LEU A 293 -21.37 -13.61 -18.13
N ASN A 294 -22.52 -13.19 -18.63
CA ASN A 294 -23.18 -11.94 -18.23
C ASN A 294 -23.59 -11.94 -16.75
N ASN A 295 -23.94 -13.09 -16.16
CA ASN A 295 -24.28 -13.19 -14.75
C ASN A 295 -23.10 -12.79 -13.84
N PHE A 296 -21.86 -13.12 -14.20
CA PHE A 296 -20.67 -12.66 -13.48
C PHE A 296 -20.53 -11.13 -13.48
N ARG A 297 -20.88 -10.50 -14.59
CA ARG A 297 -20.83 -9.04 -14.74
C ARG A 297 -21.98 -8.33 -14.02
N TYR A 298 -23.22 -8.71 -14.31
CA TYR A 298 -24.39 -7.91 -13.92
C TYR A 298 -25.07 -8.39 -12.63
N ILE A 299 -24.95 -9.67 -12.28
CA ILE A 299 -25.60 -10.24 -11.08
C ILE A 299 -24.61 -10.31 -9.92
N PHE A 300 -23.40 -10.81 -10.19
CA PHE A 300 -22.35 -10.93 -9.19
C PHE A 300 -21.50 -9.65 -9.05
N GLU A 301 -21.62 -8.71 -10.00
CA GLU A 301 -20.99 -7.38 -9.95
C GLU A 301 -19.45 -7.46 -9.82
N MET A 302 -18.83 -8.44 -10.49
CA MET A 302 -17.37 -8.58 -10.54
C MET A 302 -16.68 -7.52 -11.41
N PHE A 303 -17.48 -6.72 -12.14
CA PHE A 303 -17.03 -5.59 -12.92
C PHE A 303 -17.95 -4.41 -12.68
N ASP A 304 -17.39 -3.22 -12.69
CA ASP A 304 -18.16 -1.99 -12.65
C ASP A 304 -18.73 -1.63 -14.04
N ILE A 305 -19.52 -0.56 -14.10
CA ILE A 305 -20.17 -0.12 -15.33
C ILE A 305 -19.14 0.16 -16.46
N PRO A 306 -18.02 0.88 -16.20
CA PRO A 306 -16.91 1.03 -17.18
C PRO A 306 -16.13 -0.25 -17.55
N GLY A 307 -16.42 -1.41 -16.97
CA GLY A 307 -15.73 -2.67 -17.28
C GLY A 307 -14.40 -2.86 -16.56
N ARG A 308 -14.17 -2.18 -15.43
CA ARG A 308 -13.05 -2.43 -14.53
C ARG A 308 -13.41 -3.56 -13.57
N SER A 309 -12.47 -4.45 -13.30
CA SER A 309 -12.65 -5.47 -12.28
C SER A 309 -12.83 -4.86 -10.89
N THR A 310 -13.86 -5.30 -10.15
CA THR A 310 -14.06 -4.94 -8.74
C THR A 310 -13.22 -5.82 -7.80
N LEU A 311 -12.53 -6.83 -8.34
CA LEU A 311 -11.72 -7.79 -7.57
C LEU A 311 -10.35 -7.24 -7.14
N VAL A 312 -9.98 -6.05 -7.61
CA VAL A 312 -8.67 -5.44 -7.35
C VAL A 312 -8.63 -4.77 -5.97
N SER A 313 -7.42 -4.50 -5.48
CA SER A 313 -7.24 -3.67 -4.29
C SER A 313 -7.12 -2.20 -4.70
N VAL A 314 -7.97 -1.34 -4.13
CA VAL A 314 -7.95 0.10 -4.37
C VAL A 314 -7.45 0.85 -3.14
N LYS A 315 -6.56 1.83 -3.33
CA LYS A 315 -5.93 2.58 -2.23
C LYS A 315 -6.92 3.33 -1.36
N SER A 316 -7.94 3.95 -1.95
CA SER A 316 -8.95 4.74 -1.22
C SER A 316 -9.89 3.90 -0.37
N GLN A 317 -9.96 2.58 -0.62
CA GLN A 317 -10.77 1.64 0.16
C GLN A 317 -10.02 1.06 1.37
N ILE A 318 -8.72 1.34 1.50
CA ILE A 318 -7.91 0.97 2.66
C ILE A 318 -8.03 2.11 3.68
N GLY A 319 -8.72 1.84 4.79
CA GLY A 319 -8.95 2.86 5.82
C GLY A 319 -7.64 3.36 6.43
N ALA A 320 -7.59 4.62 6.87
CA ALA A 320 -6.36 5.22 7.40
C ALA A 320 -5.78 4.44 8.60
N PHE A 321 -6.63 4.02 9.54
CA PHE A 321 -6.23 3.18 10.66
C PHE A 321 -5.79 1.79 10.21
N GLU A 322 -6.56 1.15 9.33
CA GLU A 322 -6.20 -0.15 8.76
C GLU A 322 -4.81 -0.12 8.10
N GLY A 323 -4.58 0.86 7.22
CA GLY A 323 -3.30 1.02 6.54
C GLY A 323 -2.14 1.31 7.49
N SER A 324 -2.39 1.99 8.62
CA SER A 324 -1.35 2.32 9.60
C SER A 324 -0.92 1.13 10.46
N PHE A 325 -1.81 0.14 10.66
CA PHE A 325 -1.52 -1.07 11.44
C PHE A 325 -1.24 -2.29 10.56
N ALA A 326 -1.45 -2.19 9.24
CA ALA A 326 -1.17 -3.26 8.30
C ALA A 326 0.34 -3.61 8.28
N VAL A 327 0.62 -4.91 8.13
CA VAL A 327 1.98 -5.39 7.93
C VAL A 327 2.38 -5.15 6.48
N ASP A 328 3.23 -4.14 6.25
CA ASP A 328 3.66 -3.72 4.92
C ASP A 328 5.09 -4.21 4.63
N GLY A 329 5.20 -5.31 3.89
CA GLY A 329 6.49 -5.85 3.44
C GLY A 329 6.94 -5.23 2.12
N VAL A 330 8.26 -5.22 1.85
CA VAL A 330 8.86 -4.60 0.65
C VAL A 330 8.16 -4.97 -0.66
N LYS A 331 7.72 -6.23 -0.77
CA LYS A 331 6.99 -6.77 -1.92
C LYS A 331 5.63 -7.36 -1.54
N PHE A 332 4.94 -6.80 -0.55
CA PHE A 332 3.59 -7.27 -0.25
C PHE A 332 2.58 -6.60 -1.18
N TYR A 333 1.57 -7.36 -1.58
CA TYR A 333 0.41 -6.79 -2.26
C TYR A 333 -0.42 -6.00 -1.24
N LYS A 334 -0.53 -4.69 -1.46
CA LYS A 334 -1.21 -3.79 -0.53
C LYS A 334 -2.72 -3.99 -0.64
N ARG A 335 -3.35 -4.43 0.45
CA ARG A 335 -4.79 -4.72 0.50
C ARG A 335 -5.36 -4.44 1.88
N GLY A 336 -6.67 -4.22 1.92
CA GLY A 336 -7.45 -4.04 3.13
C GLY A 336 -8.63 -5.00 3.24
N ASN A 337 -9.48 -4.74 4.22
CA ASN A 337 -10.65 -5.53 4.57
C ASN A 337 -11.70 -5.50 3.47
N HIS A 338 -11.80 -4.38 2.74
CA HIS A 338 -12.67 -4.32 1.57
C HIS A 338 -12.26 -5.35 0.51
N PHE A 339 -10.99 -5.40 0.11
CA PHE A 339 -10.46 -6.41 -0.81
C PHE A 339 -10.72 -7.84 -0.29
N ASN A 340 -10.41 -8.09 0.99
CA ASN A 340 -10.61 -9.42 1.58
C ASN A 340 -12.10 -9.84 1.55
N ALA A 341 -13.02 -8.92 1.81
CA ALA A 341 -14.46 -9.18 1.74
C ALA A 341 -14.92 -9.46 0.30
N ILE A 342 -14.45 -8.69 -0.69
CA ILE A 342 -14.76 -8.93 -2.10
C ILE A 342 -14.16 -10.24 -2.61
N ASP A 343 -12.93 -10.58 -2.21
CA ASP A 343 -12.32 -11.87 -2.58
C ASP A 343 -13.09 -13.06 -1.99
N MET A 344 -13.49 -12.99 -0.72
CA MET A 344 -14.34 -14.01 -0.10
C MET A 344 -15.71 -14.12 -0.80
N LEU A 345 -16.37 -13.00 -1.07
CA LEU A 345 -17.67 -12.96 -1.73
C LEU A 345 -17.60 -13.55 -3.14
N SER A 346 -16.67 -13.05 -3.96
CA SER A 346 -16.51 -13.49 -5.34
C SER A 346 -16.14 -14.97 -5.45
N SER A 347 -15.34 -15.48 -4.51
CA SER A 347 -15.02 -16.90 -4.44
C SER A 347 -16.23 -17.75 -4.04
N ALA A 348 -17.03 -17.30 -3.08
CA ALA A 348 -18.26 -17.98 -2.68
C ALA A 348 -19.31 -17.99 -3.82
N GLN A 349 -19.49 -16.85 -4.51
CA GLN A 349 -20.36 -16.75 -5.70
C GLN A 349 -19.90 -17.69 -6.81
N THR A 350 -18.61 -17.67 -7.15
CA THR A 350 -18.06 -18.51 -8.24
C THR A 350 -18.20 -19.99 -7.90
N SER A 351 -17.89 -20.39 -6.67
CA SER A 351 -18.03 -21.78 -6.23
C SER A 351 -19.49 -22.24 -6.23
N LEU A 352 -20.41 -21.43 -5.71
CA LEU A 352 -21.83 -21.78 -5.68
C LEU A 352 -22.41 -21.85 -7.10
N TYR A 353 -22.06 -20.89 -7.95
CA TYR A 353 -22.54 -20.85 -9.33
C TYR A 353 -21.98 -22.00 -10.17
N GLN A 354 -20.70 -22.34 -9.99
CA GLN A 354 -20.12 -23.51 -10.65
C GLN A 354 -20.85 -24.80 -10.25
N ASN A 355 -21.18 -24.98 -8.96
CA ASN A 355 -21.97 -26.14 -8.53
C ASN A 355 -23.38 -26.13 -9.14
N PHE A 356 -24.06 -24.97 -9.14
CA PHE A 356 -25.38 -24.81 -9.76
C PHE A 356 -25.39 -25.15 -11.26
N LEU A 357 -24.38 -24.71 -12.01
CA LEU A 357 -24.23 -25.04 -13.43
C LEU A 357 -23.98 -26.53 -13.64
N MET A 358 -23.15 -27.15 -12.80
CA MET A 358 -22.90 -28.60 -12.85
C MET A 358 -24.17 -29.42 -12.57
N GLU A 359 -25.06 -28.97 -11.68
CA GLU A 359 -26.37 -29.58 -11.45
C GLU A 359 -27.27 -29.55 -12.70
N HIS A 360 -27.02 -28.59 -13.60
CA HIS A 360 -27.68 -28.43 -14.89
C HIS A 360 -26.85 -28.99 -16.06
N GLU A 361 -25.86 -29.84 -15.77
CA GLU A 361 -24.98 -30.49 -16.76
C GLU A 361 -24.14 -29.51 -17.61
N ILE A 362 -23.83 -28.33 -17.07
CA ILE A 362 -22.99 -27.31 -17.73
C ILE A 362 -21.66 -27.18 -16.98
N ASP A 363 -20.54 -27.47 -17.65
CA ASP A 363 -19.21 -27.14 -17.13
C ASP A 363 -18.83 -25.71 -17.55
N LEU A 364 -18.38 -24.91 -16.59
CA LEU A 364 -17.98 -23.54 -16.83
C LEU A 364 -16.75 -23.45 -17.76
N GLU A 365 -15.85 -24.45 -17.75
CA GLU A 365 -14.74 -24.48 -18.70
C GLU A 365 -15.20 -24.66 -20.15
N ASP A 366 -16.34 -25.34 -20.39
CA ASP A 366 -16.92 -25.47 -21.74
C ASP A 366 -17.52 -24.14 -22.23
N VAL A 367 -18.08 -23.33 -21.33
CA VAL A 367 -18.53 -21.96 -21.62
C VAL A 367 -17.34 -21.09 -22.04
N PHE A 368 -16.19 -21.22 -21.37
CA PHE A 368 -14.96 -20.51 -21.73
C PHE A 368 -14.45 -20.93 -23.11
N LYS A 369 -14.43 -22.23 -23.38
CA LYS A 369 -14.04 -22.75 -24.68
C LYS A 369 -14.95 -22.23 -25.80
N TRP A 370 -16.27 -22.25 -25.59
CA TRP A 370 -17.23 -21.70 -26.54
C TRP A 370 -16.99 -20.21 -26.82
N PHE A 371 -16.64 -19.41 -25.81
CA PHE A 371 -16.35 -18.00 -26.01
C PHE A 371 -15.23 -17.81 -27.05
N PHE A 372 -14.12 -18.54 -26.89
CA PHE A 372 -12.97 -18.41 -27.79
C PHE A 372 -13.19 -19.05 -29.17
N GLU A 373 -13.81 -20.23 -29.24
CA GLU A 373 -13.87 -21.02 -30.47
C GLU A 373 -15.13 -20.80 -31.31
N GLN A 374 -16.19 -20.26 -30.73
CA GLN A 374 -17.48 -20.09 -31.41
C GLN A 374 -17.95 -18.65 -31.39
N TYR A 375 -17.99 -18.02 -30.21
CA TYR A 375 -18.51 -16.65 -30.07
C TYR A 375 -17.63 -15.61 -30.77
N LEU A 376 -16.32 -15.61 -30.53
CA LEU A 376 -15.41 -14.65 -31.19
C LEU A 376 -15.47 -14.74 -32.74
N PRO A 377 -15.44 -15.93 -33.36
CA PRO A 377 -15.65 -16.06 -34.80
C PRO A 377 -17.03 -15.59 -35.26
N SER A 378 -18.10 -16.01 -34.57
CA SER A 378 -19.47 -15.74 -35.04
C SER A 378 -19.88 -14.28 -34.89
N GLU A 379 -19.47 -13.63 -33.80
CA GLU A 379 -19.87 -12.27 -33.46
C GLU A 379 -18.95 -11.22 -34.09
N PHE A 380 -17.63 -11.45 -34.05
CA PHE A 380 -16.64 -10.45 -34.45
C PHE A 380 -15.86 -10.82 -35.72
N GLY A 381 -16.08 -12.02 -36.28
CA GLY A 381 -15.28 -12.54 -37.40
C GLY A 381 -13.81 -12.78 -37.03
N VAL A 382 -13.52 -12.97 -35.74
CA VAL A 382 -12.18 -13.15 -35.21
C VAL A 382 -11.87 -14.64 -35.08
N GLU A 383 -11.05 -15.15 -35.99
CA GLU A 383 -10.66 -16.56 -36.06
C GLU A 383 -9.31 -16.85 -35.39
N GLY A 384 -9.08 -18.12 -35.05
CA GLY A 384 -7.79 -18.66 -34.63
C GLY A 384 -7.58 -18.77 -33.12
N PHE A 385 -8.49 -18.24 -32.30
CA PHE A 385 -8.50 -18.51 -30.87
C PHE A 385 -8.89 -19.97 -30.59
N GLY A 386 -8.25 -20.57 -29.59
CA GLY A 386 -8.56 -21.91 -29.11
C GLY A 386 -8.17 -22.12 -27.66
N MET A 387 -8.96 -22.95 -26.98
CA MET A 387 -8.75 -23.35 -25.59
C MET A 387 -9.24 -24.78 -25.35
N ASN A 388 -8.56 -25.54 -24.51
CA ASN A 388 -9.02 -26.86 -24.08
C ASN A 388 -9.65 -26.82 -22.68
N ALA A 389 -10.90 -27.26 -22.58
CA ALA A 389 -11.53 -27.55 -21.29
C ALA A 389 -10.96 -28.84 -20.68
N SER A 390 -10.90 -28.88 -19.36
CA SER A 390 -10.51 -30.07 -18.61
C SER A 390 -11.54 -31.20 -18.79
N SER A 391 -11.10 -32.45 -18.67
CA SER A 391 -12.04 -33.59 -18.63
C SER A 391 -12.99 -33.48 -17.43
N SER A 392 -14.24 -33.91 -17.59
CA SER A 392 -15.21 -33.98 -16.50
C SER A 392 -14.78 -34.90 -15.35
N THR A 393 -13.88 -35.86 -15.63
CA THR A 393 -13.28 -36.77 -14.64
C THR A 393 -11.95 -36.28 -14.06
N ALA A 394 -11.47 -35.10 -14.48
CA ALA A 394 -10.19 -34.56 -14.03
C ALA A 394 -10.22 -34.18 -12.55
N THR A 395 -9.10 -34.46 -11.87
CA THR A 395 -8.86 -33.99 -10.49
C THR A 395 -8.68 -32.48 -10.46
N TYR A 396 -8.88 -31.84 -9.29
CA TYR A 396 -8.63 -30.40 -9.15
C TYR A 396 -7.19 -30.01 -9.50
N ILE A 397 -6.21 -30.89 -9.26
CA ILE A 397 -4.82 -30.65 -9.68
C ILE A 397 -4.72 -30.53 -11.20
N GLU A 398 -5.34 -31.46 -11.94
CA GLU A 398 -5.34 -31.46 -13.40
C GLU A 398 -6.10 -30.24 -13.94
N LYS A 399 -7.26 -29.92 -13.35
CA LYS A 399 -8.04 -28.73 -13.70
C LYS A 399 -7.25 -27.43 -13.49
N CYS A 400 -6.62 -27.26 -12.32
CA CYS A 400 -5.78 -26.10 -12.04
C CYS A 400 -4.60 -25.96 -13.01
N ARG A 401 -3.92 -27.07 -13.34
CA ARG A 401 -2.81 -27.05 -14.31
C ARG A 401 -3.29 -26.66 -15.70
N ASN A 402 -4.38 -27.29 -16.15
CA ASN A 402 -4.95 -27.03 -17.46
C ASN A 402 -5.39 -25.57 -17.58
N LEU A 403 -6.24 -25.10 -16.67
CA LEU A 403 -6.80 -23.76 -16.73
C LEU A 403 -5.73 -22.65 -16.63
N ALA A 404 -4.70 -22.83 -15.80
CA ALA A 404 -3.58 -21.89 -15.73
C ALA A 404 -2.76 -21.85 -17.04
N ALA A 405 -2.53 -23.01 -17.68
CA ALA A 405 -1.81 -23.08 -18.94
C ALA A 405 -2.63 -22.50 -20.12
N GLU A 406 -3.92 -22.81 -20.17
CA GLU A 406 -4.83 -22.32 -21.20
C GLU A 406 -5.05 -20.80 -21.07
N MET A 407 -5.05 -20.25 -19.85
CA MET A 407 -5.07 -18.79 -19.61
C MET A 407 -3.85 -18.08 -20.23
N ASP A 408 -2.64 -18.60 -19.98
CA ASP A 408 -1.42 -18.11 -20.63
C ASP A 408 -1.51 -18.27 -22.17
N GLY A 409 -2.13 -19.36 -22.64
CA GLY A 409 -2.35 -19.63 -24.06
C GLY A 409 -3.23 -18.57 -24.73
N VAL A 410 -4.43 -18.31 -24.21
CA VAL A 410 -5.38 -17.35 -24.80
C VAL A 410 -4.88 -15.91 -24.72
N LEU A 411 -4.16 -15.54 -23.66
CA LEU A 411 -3.52 -14.22 -23.54
C LEU A 411 -2.41 -14.02 -24.59
N LYS A 412 -1.66 -15.08 -24.93
CA LYS A 412 -0.65 -15.02 -26.02
C LYS A 412 -1.33 -14.86 -27.38
N GLN A 413 -2.40 -15.63 -27.60
CA GLN A 413 -3.21 -15.56 -28.82
C GLN A 413 -3.78 -14.15 -29.01
N PHE A 414 -4.33 -13.55 -27.95
CA PHE A 414 -4.81 -12.17 -27.96
C PHE A 414 -3.69 -11.17 -28.28
N ARG A 415 -2.55 -11.25 -27.58
CA ARG A 415 -1.39 -10.40 -27.84
C ARG A 415 -0.94 -10.47 -29.29
N MET A 416 -0.94 -11.66 -29.88
CA MET A 416 -0.58 -11.87 -31.29
C MET A 416 -1.64 -11.26 -32.21
N PHE A 417 -2.92 -11.47 -31.93
CA PHE A 417 -4.02 -10.85 -32.68
C PHE A 417 -3.92 -9.32 -32.70
N VAL A 418 -3.67 -8.69 -31.55
CA VAL A 418 -3.54 -7.22 -31.46
C VAL A 418 -2.34 -6.69 -32.28
N ARG A 419 -1.23 -7.44 -32.31
CA ARG A 419 0.00 -7.03 -33.01
C ARG A 419 -0.05 -7.28 -34.51
N ASP A 420 -0.54 -8.45 -34.89
CA ASP A 420 -0.40 -9.00 -36.23
C ASP A 420 -1.74 -9.01 -37.00
N GLY A 421 -2.85 -8.65 -36.34
CA GLY A 421 -4.20 -8.63 -36.90
C GLY A 421 -4.81 -10.02 -37.13
N SER A 422 -4.09 -11.09 -36.80
CA SER A 422 -4.50 -12.48 -36.99
C SER A 422 -3.73 -13.41 -36.05
N ILE A 423 -4.22 -14.64 -35.90
CA ILE A 423 -3.53 -15.69 -35.14
C ILE A 423 -2.97 -16.73 -36.11
N ASP A 424 -1.67 -16.64 -36.40
CA ASP A 424 -0.90 -17.68 -37.08
C ASP A 424 -0.54 -18.82 -36.09
N ARG A 425 -1.13 -19.99 -36.32
CA ARG A 425 -0.95 -21.15 -35.44
C ARG A 425 0.47 -21.70 -35.44
N GLU A 426 1.14 -21.72 -36.60
CA GLU A 426 2.52 -22.23 -36.69
C GLU A 426 3.48 -21.29 -35.96
N LEU A 427 3.28 -19.97 -36.09
CA LEU A 427 4.06 -18.98 -35.34
C LEU A 427 3.84 -19.08 -33.83
N PHE A 428 2.58 -19.26 -33.40
CA PHE A 428 2.25 -19.45 -32.00
C PHE A 428 2.99 -20.65 -31.39
N GLU A 429 3.07 -21.76 -32.10
CA GLU A 429 3.75 -22.98 -31.65
C GLU A 429 5.28 -22.83 -31.56
N MET A 430 5.87 -21.88 -32.29
CA MET A 430 7.29 -21.53 -32.16
C MET A 430 7.61 -20.67 -30.93
N SER A 431 6.60 -20.04 -30.31
CA SER A 431 6.80 -19.10 -29.21
C SER A 431 7.10 -19.81 -27.88
N SER A 432 8.34 -19.68 -27.41
CA SER A 432 8.76 -20.18 -26.08
C SER A 432 8.74 -19.09 -24.99
N GLU A 433 8.18 -17.92 -25.27
CA GLU A 433 8.19 -16.80 -24.32
C GLU A 433 7.31 -17.09 -23.11
N HIS A 434 7.78 -16.70 -21.92
CA HIS A 434 6.95 -16.69 -20.73
C HIS A 434 5.87 -15.61 -20.83
N MET A 435 4.66 -15.91 -20.35
CA MET A 435 3.59 -14.92 -20.27
C MET A 435 3.91 -13.89 -19.19
N ILE A 436 4.04 -12.63 -19.62
CA ILE A 436 4.14 -11.45 -18.77
C ILE A 436 2.82 -10.69 -18.96
N LEU A 437 2.11 -10.49 -17.85
CA LEU A 437 0.81 -9.84 -17.84
C LEU A 437 0.92 -8.32 -18.06
N GLU A 438 2.02 -7.75 -17.57
CA GLU A 438 2.36 -6.35 -17.78
C GLU A 438 2.62 -6.09 -19.28
N GLY A 439 1.90 -5.12 -19.84
CA GLY A 439 2.09 -4.68 -21.22
C GLY A 439 1.46 -5.58 -22.29
N ILE A 440 0.49 -6.43 -21.95
CA ILE A 440 -0.38 -7.04 -22.98
C ILE A 440 -1.11 -5.90 -23.69
N PRO A 441 -0.93 -5.72 -25.01
CA PRO A 441 -1.44 -4.56 -25.73
C PRO A 441 -2.97 -4.60 -25.84
N SER A 442 -3.59 -3.42 -25.93
CA SER A 442 -5.01 -3.24 -26.19
C SER A 442 -5.27 -2.96 -27.67
N LEU A 443 -6.45 -3.32 -28.18
CA LEU A 443 -7.00 -2.82 -29.44
C LEU A 443 -7.45 -1.36 -29.34
N ILE A 444 -7.61 -0.84 -28.13
CA ILE A 444 -8.10 0.50 -27.82
C ILE A 444 -6.93 1.40 -27.43
N ASP A 445 -6.70 2.44 -28.21
CA ASP A 445 -5.60 3.36 -27.94
C ASP A 445 -5.94 4.33 -26.79
N GLY A 446 -5.00 4.51 -25.85
CA GLY A 446 -5.19 5.32 -24.65
C GLY A 446 -6.35 4.85 -23.78
N LYS A 447 -6.56 3.53 -23.65
CA LYS A 447 -7.68 2.90 -22.93
C LYS A 447 -7.77 3.36 -21.48
N TYR A 448 -6.65 3.35 -20.76
CA TYR A 448 -6.59 3.69 -19.34
C TYR A 448 -5.83 4.98 -19.10
N ALA A 449 -6.27 5.79 -18.14
CA ALA A 449 -5.52 6.94 -17.65
C ALA A 449 -5.23 6.83 -16.15
N TYR A 450 -4.05 7.31 -15.75
CA TYR A 450 -3.55 7.27 -14.37
C TYR A 450 -3.04 8.64 -13.93
N ALA A 451 -3.15 8.93 -12.64
CA ALA A 451 -2.56 10.13 -12.04
C ALA A 451 -1.02 10.07 -12.10
N LEU A 452 -0.40 11.07 -12.73
CA LEU A 452 1.05 11.13 -12.94
C LEU A 452 1.76 12.03 -11.90
N SER A 453 1.13 13.14 -11.52
CA SER A 453 1.77 14.18 -10.70
C SER A 453 1.42 14.09 -9.21
N LYS A 454 2.30 14.60 -8.35
CA LYS A 454 2.03 14.70 -6.90
C LYS A 454 0.90 15.68 -6.64
N GLU A 455 0.78 16.70 -7.48
CA GLU A 455 -0.22 17.74 -7.43
C GLU A 455 -1.62 17.13 -7.60
N VAL A 456 -1.84 16.27 -8.60
CA VAL A 456 -3.14 15.59 -8.79
C VAL A 456 -3.47 14.68 -7.62
N ASN A 457 -2.49 13.95 -7.08
CA ASN A 457 -2.69 13.13 -5.89
C ASN A 457 -3.08 13.98 -4.67
N ASN A 458 -2.47 15.16 -4.51
CA ASN A 458 -2.82 16.12 -3.45
C ASN A 458 -4.23 16.72 -3.67
N GLU A 459 -4.66 16.94 -4.92
CA GLU A 459 -6.02 17.38 -5.23
C GLU A 459 -7.05 16.32 -4.81
N MET A 460 -6.82 15.07 -5.20
CA MET A 460 -7.69 13.95 -4.82
C MET A 460 -7.74 13.77 -3.30
N PHE A 461 -6.58 13.84 -2.62
CA PHE A 461 -6.52 13.81 -1.16
C PHE A 461 -7.34 14.94 -0.53
N ALA A 462 -7.14 16.19 -0.97
CA ALA A 462 -7.80 17.35 -0.41
C ALA A 462 -9.33 17.30 -0.59
N LEU A 463 -9.81 16.78 -1.73
CA LEU A 463 -11.23 16.70 -2.08
C LEU A 463 -11.95 15.50 -1.46
N PHE A 464 -11.31 14.31 -1.47
CA PHE A 464 -12.00 13.03 -1.24
C PHE A 464 -11.47 12.21 -0.06
N SER A 465 -10.34 12.58 0.56
CA SER A 465 -9.88 11.89 1.76
C SER A 465 -10.63 12.37 2.99
N ASP A 466 -11.03 11.43 3.84
CA ASP A 466 -11.59 11.70 5.16
C ASP A 466 -10.53 12.20 6.18
N GLN A 467 -9.25 12.08 5.82
CA GLN A 467 -8.12 12.65 6.56
C GLN A 467 -7.81 14.09 6.12
N SER A 468 -8.53 14.62 5.14
CA SER A 468 -8.42 16.02 4.74
C SER A 468 -9.06 16.93 5.78
N VAL A 469 -8.29 17.89 6.25
CA VAL A 469 -8.74 18.96 7.16
C VAL A 469 -9.80 19.91 6.56
N LEU A 470 -10.12 19.77 5.26
CA LEU A 470 -11.04 20.66 4.56
C LEU A 470 -12.51 20.27 4.69
N SER A 471 -12.83 19.12 5.28
CA SER A 471 -14.22 18.72 5.56
C SER A 471 -14.80 19.42 6.81
N PHE A 472 -13.94 19.95 7.69
CA PHE A 472 -14.36 20.61 8.93
C PHE A 472 -14.54 22.12 8.76
N THR A 473 -15.71 22.62 9.18
CA THR A 473 -15.95 24.04 9.44
C THR A 473 -16.55 24.23 10.83
N GLU A 474 -16.45 25.42 11.42
CA GLU A 474 -17.09 25.67 12.71
C GLU A 474 -18.62 25.53 12.65
N ARG A 475 -19.20 25.83 11.48
CA ARG A 475 -20.64 25.80 11.25
C ARG A 475 -21.17 24.37 11.13
N THR A 476 -20.48 23.52 10.37
CA THR A 476 -20.93 22.14 10.07
C THR A 476 -20.29 21.11 10.99
N LYS A 477 -19.26 21.49 11.76
CA LYS A 477 -18.43 20.59 12.56
C LYS A 477 -17.96 19.42 11.67
N ALA A 478 -17.99 18.20 12.19
CA ALA A 478 -17.62 16.97 11.47
C ALA A 478 -18.83 16.23 10.87
N LYS A 479 -19.85 16.95 10.38
CA LYS A 479 -21.04 16.35 9.75
C LYS A 479 -20.72 15.61 8.44
N TYR A 480 -19.68 16.05 7.74
CA TYR A 480 -19.23 15.49 6.46
C TYR A 480 -17.83 14.94 6.60
N SER A 481 -17.54 13.85 5.91
CA SER A 481 -16.23 13.20 5.97
C SER A 481 -15.25 13.86 5.01
N THR A 482 -15.73 14.38 3.87
CA THR A 482 -14.88 14.93 2.80
C THR A 482 -15.28 16.35 2.40
N LEU A 483 -14.34 17.10 1.81
CA LEU A 483 -14.63 18.42 1.24
C LEU A 483 -15.67 18.30 0.11
N PHE A 484 -15.58 17.25 -0.72
CA PHE A 484 -16.55 16.98 -1.77
C PHE A 484 -17.98 16.84 -1.23
N GLU A 485 -18.18 16.08 -0.15
CA GLU A 485 -19.49 15.94 0.50
C GLU A 485 -19.98 17.26 1.07
N LEU A 486 -19.10 18.03 1.73
CA LEU A 486 -19.44 19.34 2.28
C LEU A 486 -19.94 20.29 1.17
N LEU A 487 -19.18 20.44 0.08
CA LEU A 487 -19.53 21.35 -1.02
C LEU A 487 -20.75 20.89 -1.83
N ARG A 488 -21.07 19.59 -1.83
CA ARG A 488 -22.25 19.06 -2.50
C ARG A 488 -23.54 19.28 -1.72
N ASN A 489 -23.46 19.31 -0.38
CA ASN A 489 -24.62 19.33 0.49
C ASN A 489 -24.88 20.69 1.16
N GLU A 490 -23.86 21.55 1.27
CA GLU A 490 -23.95 22.83 1.97
C GLU A 490 -23.47 23.97 1.07
N SER A 491 -24.11 25.14 1.19
CA SER A 491 -23.56 26.39 0.62
C SER A 491 -22.57 26.98 1.63
N VAL A 492 -21.28 26.90 1.33
CA VAL A 492 -20.17 27.43 2.15
C VAL A 492 -19.43 28.56 1.43
N SER A 493 -18.86 29.45 2.23
CA SER A 493 -18.02 30.56 1.77
C SER A 493 -16.61 30.47 2.37
N GLU A 494 -15.66 31.23 1.83
CA GLU A 494 -14.32 31.35 2.40
C GLU A 494 -14.33 31.74 3.88
N ASN A 495 -15.31 32.53 4.32
CA ASN A 495 -15.45 32.97 5.71
C ASN A 495 -15.79 31.82 6.69
N ASP A 496 -16.27 30.68 6.18
CA ASP A 496 -16.55 29.49 7.01
C ASP A 496 -15.28 28.71 7.37
N PHE A 497 -14.15 29.03 6.73
CA PHE A 497 -12.86 28.35 6.90
C PHE A 497 -11.86 29.21 7.69
N LYS A 498 -10.93 28.55 8.39
CA LYS A 498 -9.82 29.23 9.07
C LYS A 498 -8.75 29.67 8.05
N GLU A 499 -7.97 30.69 8.39
CA GLU A 499 -6.94 31.25 7.49
C GLU A 499 -5.98 30.21 6.92
N TRP A 500 -5.57 29.23 7.73
CA TRP A 500 -4.66 28.17 7.29
C TRP A 500 -5.30 27.19 6.28
N GLN A 501 -6.62 27.00 6.31
CA GLN A 501 -7.36 26.18 5.34
C GLN A 501 -7.51 26.92 3.98
N LEU A 502 -7.58 28.26 4.00
CA LEU A 502 -7.77 29.07 2.79
C LEU A 502 -6.66 28.89 1.76
N ASN A 503 -5.43 28.61 2.20
CA ASN A 503 -4.31 28.36 1.28
C ASN A 503 -4.57 27.12 0.40
N SER A 504 -5.08 26.04 0.99
CA SER A 504 -5.43 24.81 0.26
C SER A 504 -6.62 25.04 -0.69
N LEU A 505 -7.62 25.82 -0.27
CA LEU A 505 -8.77 26.16 -1.11
C LEU A 505 -8.35 27.04 -2.30
N LYS A 506 -7.51 28.05 -2.08
CA LYS A 506 -6.96 28.88 -3.17
C LYS A 506 -6.13 28.05 -4.14
N TRP A 507 -5.35 27.10 -3.63
CA TRP A 507 -4.60 26.17 -4.47
C TRP A 507 -5.53 25.27 -5.30
N LEU A 508 -6.59 24.70 -4.71
CA LEU A 508 -7.60 23.94 -5.46
C LEU A 508 -8.31 24.77 -6.52
N ALA A 509 -8.55 26.06 -6.25
CA ALA A 509 -9.14 26.99 -7.21
C ALA A 509 -8.20 27.29 -8.39
N GLN A 510 -6.91 27.49 -8.11
CA GLN A 510 -5.87 27.65 -9.14
C GLN A 510 -5.74 26.41 -10.02
N ARG A 511 -5.95 25.22 -9.45
CA ARG A 511 -5.95 23.95 -10.18
C ARG A 511 -7.24 23.71 -10.98
N GLY A 512 -8.26 24.55 -10.82
CA GLY A 512 -9.55 24.41 -11.50
C GLY A 512 -10.45 23.31 -10.93
N SER A 513 -10.15 22.82 -9.72
CA SER A 513 -10.97 21.80 -9.03
C SER A 513 -12.15 22.41 -8.26
N ILE A 514 -12.02 23.66 -7.83
CA ILE A 514 -13.11 24.43 -7.22
C ILE A 514 -13.16 25.83 -7.85
N LEU A 515 -14.30 26.49 -7.68
CA LEU A 515 -14.53 27.87 -8.08
C LEU A 515 -14.85 28.69 -6.83
N ILE A 516 -14.19 29.82 -6.69
CA ILE A 516 -14.48 30.82 -5.66
C ILE A 516 -15.11 32.01 -6.37
N GLU A 517 -16.39 32.26 -6.10
CA GLU A 517 -17.12 33.38 -6.68
C GLU A 517 -16.73 34.71 -6.03
N ASP A 518 -17.02 35.83 -6.67
CA ASP A 518 -16.77 37.18 -6.11
C ASP A 518 -17.49 37.41 -4.76
N SER A 519 -18.56 36.65 -4.50
CA SER A 519 -19.29 36.63 -3.22
C SER A 519 -18.55 35.90 -2.10
N GLY A 520 -17.44 35.22 -2.41
CA GLY A 520 -16.72 34.31 -1.52
C GLY A 520 -17.33 32.89 -1.46
N ALA A 521 -18.40 32.60 -2.22
CA ALA A 521 -19.01 31.28 -2.26
C ALA A 521 -18.13 30.27 -3.00
N ILE A 522 -18.03 29.05 -2.45
CA ILE A 522 -17.18 27.98 -3.00
C ILE A 522 -18.05 26.93 -3.69
N LYS A 523 -17.72 26.58 -4.93
CA LYS A 523 -18.42 25.55 -5.72
C LYS A 523 -17.44 24.56 -6.33
N LEU A 524 -17.91 23.34 -6.57
CA LEU A 524 -17.14 22.32 -7.27
C LEU A 524 -17.10 22.61 -8.78
N ALA A 525 -15.92 22.46 -9.40
CA ALA A 525 -15.82 22.40 -10.86
C ALA A 525 -16.23 20.99 -11.33
N SER A 526 -17.47 20.87 -11.81
CA SER A 526 -18.15 19.57 -11.96
C SER A 526 -17.38 18.55 -12.80
N THR A 527 -16.80 18.92 -13.94
CA THR A 527 -16.14 17.95 -14.84
C THR A 527 -14.83 17.40 -14.27
N ARG A 528 -13.86 18.26 -13.93
CA ARG A 528 -12.56 17.85 -13.38
C ARG A 528 -12.72 17.05 -12.10
N VAL A 529 -13.58 17.51 -11.19
CA VAL A 529 -13.84 16.82 -9.91
C VAL A 529 -14.40 15.42 -10.13
N LEU A 530 -15.27 15.20 -11.12
CA LEU A 530 -15.81 13.86 -11.39
C LEU A 530 -14.74 12.91 -11.98
N ILE A 531 -13.84 13.41 -12.82
CA ILE A 531 -12.68 12.63 -13.32
C ILE A 531 -11.76 12.25 -12.14
N LEU A 532 -11.41 13.22 -11.31
CA LEU A 532 -10.57 13.00 -10.13
C LEU A 532 -11.21 12.06 -9.11
N LYS A 533 -12.54 12.14 -8.94
CA LYS A 533 -13.30 11.25 -8.05
C LYS A 533 -13.22 9.81 -8.54
N ASP A 534 -13.45 9.59 -9.83
CA ASP A 534 -13.41 8.26 -10.42
C ASP A 534 -12.00 7.64 -10.35
N LEU A 535 -10.95 8.45 -10.60
CA LEU A 535 -9.55 8.05 -10.36
C LEU A 535 -9.28 7.70 -8.90
N TYR A 536 -9.77 8.50 -7.96
CA TYR A 536 -9.57 8.25 -6.53
C TYR A 536 -10.26 6.96 -6.07
N GLU A 537 -11.47 6.68 -6.57
CA GLU A 537 -12.29 5.53 -6.19
C GLU A 537 -11.87 4.21 -6.84
N HIS A 538 -11.02 4.24 -7.88
CA HIS A 538 -10.64 3.04 -8.65
C HIS A 538 -9.15 2.92 -8.98
N ASP A 539 -8.31 3.90 -8.61
CA ASP A 539 -6.89 4.05 -9.01
C ASP A 539 -6.63 4.20 -10.52
N VAL A 540 -7.65 4.02 -11.38
CA VAL A 540 -7.57 4.08 -12.84
C VAL A 540 -8.87 4.59 -13.46
N LEU A 541 -8.74 5.38 -14.54
CA LEU A 541 -9.85 5.86 -15.35
C LEU A 541 -9.94 5.07 -16.67
N CYS A 542 -11.13 4.58 -17.03
CA CYS A 542 -11.41 4.07 -18.37
C CYS A 542 -11.76 5.22 -19.32
N VAL A 543 -10.83 5.68 -20.15
CA VAL A 543 -10.99 6.90 -20.96
C VAL A 543 -12.23 6.85 -21.86
N GLN A 544 -12.52 5.68 -22.45
CA GLN A 544 -13.67 5.50 -23.34
C GLN A 544 -15.02 5.69 -22.64
N ALA A 545 -15.15 5.24 -21.39
CA ALA A 545 -16.36 5.43 -20.60
C ALA A 545 -16.63 6.91 -20.28
N PHE A 546 -15.61 7.77 -20.40
CA PHE A 546 -15.67 9.19 -20.12
C PHE A 546 -15.50 10.06 -21.38
N ASN A 547 -15.84 9.53 -22.56
CA ASN A 547 -15.68 10.25 -23.83
C ASN A 547 -16.37 11.63 -23.85
N LYS A 548 -17.48 11.81 -23.11
CA LYS A 548 -18.16 13.11 -22.91
C LYS A 548 -17.25 14.21 -22.30
N TRP A 549 -16.17 13.82 -21.64
CA TRP A 549 -15.19 14.72 -20.98
C TRP A 549 -13.80 14.59 -21.59
N LYS A 550 -13.68 14.03 -22.80
CA LYS A 550 -12.40 13.80 -23.49
C LYS A 550 -11.53 15.06 -23.58
N THR A 551 -12.13 16.23 -23.85
CA THR A 551 -11.41 17.51 -23.88
C THR A 551 -10.71 17.83 -22.55
N GLU A 552 -11.39 17.60 -21.42
CA GLU A 552 -10.78 17.84 -20.10
C GLU A 552 -9.68 16.83 -19.82
N ILE A 553 -9.89 15.55 -20.16
CA ILE A 553 -8.87 14.50 -20.03
C ILE A 553 -7.62 14.86 -20.85
N ASP A 554 -7.79 15.31 -22.09
CA ASP A 554 -6.68 15.71 -22.97
C ASP A 554 -5.93 16.93 -22.43
N LEU A 555 -6.63 17.91 -21.84
CA LEU A 555 -6.00 19.03 -21.14
C LEU A 555 -5.20 18.57 -19.92
N MET A 556 -5.74 17.62 -19.15
CA MET A 556 -5.02 17.04 -18.01
C MET A 556 -3.76 16.29 -18.46
N ILE A 557 -3.82 15.53 -19.55
CA ILE A 557 -2.64 14.87 -20.14
C ILE A 557 -1.61 15.92 -20.58
N GLN A 558 -2.02 16.96 -21.30
CA GLN A 558 -1.12 18.03 -21.76
C GLN A 558 -0.44 18.78 -20.61
N ASN A 559 -1.15 18.96 -19.49
CA ASN A 559 -0.63 19.61 -18.29
C ASN A 559 0.28 18.69 -17.44
N GLY A 560 0.46 17.43 -17.83
CA GLY A 560 1.25 16.45 -17.07
C GLY A 560 0.54 15.92 -15.82
N ASP A 561 -0.78 16.08 -15.73
CA ASP A 561 -1.59 15.58 -14.63
C ASP A 561 -1.86 14.08 -14.76
N LEU A 562 -2.12 13.63 -15.99
CA LEU A 562 -2.45 12.25 -16.32
C LEU A 562 -1.47 11.67 -17.34
N THR A 563 -1.28 10.36 -17.27
CA THR A 563 -0.67 9.55 -18.33
C THR A 563 -1.67 8.52 -18.82
N VAL A 564 -1.52 8.05 -20.07
CA VAL A 564 -2.38 7.04 -20.68
C VAL A 564 -1.60 5.81 -21.12
N GLU A 565 -2.26 4.65 -21.07
CA GLU A 565 -1.71 3.38 -21.51
C GLU A 565 -2.73 2.61 -22.35
N SER A 566 -2.23 1.88 -23.35
CA SER A 566 -3.00 1.04 -24.28
C SER A 566 -2.76 -0.45 -23.96
N THR A 567 -3.17 -0.89 -22.77
CA THR A 567 -3.01 -2.27 -22.28
C THR A 567 -4.36 -2.96 -22.07
N LEU A 568 -4.41 -4.29 -22.20
CA LEU A 568 -5.63 -5.08 -21.99
C LEU A 568 -6.19 -4.87 -20.57
N PHE A 569 -5.31 -5.10 -19.59
CA PHE A 569 -5.58 -4.91 -18.16
C PHE A 569 -5.09 -3.56 -17.70
N SER A 570 -5.83 -2.95 -16.78
CA SER A 570 -5.36 -1.78 -16.03
C SER A 570 -4.22 -2.18 -15.08
N LEU A 571 -3.49 -1.20 -14.55
CA LEU A 571 -2.44 -1.44 -13.57
C LEU A 571 -2.98 -2.18 -12.32
N PRO A 572 -4.09 -1.75 -11.68
CA PRO A 572 -4.68 -2.51 -10.56
C PRO A 572 -5.04 -3.96 -10.92
N GLU A 573 -5.58 -4.19 -12.12
CA GLU A 573 -5.92 -5.55 -12.60
C GLU A 573 -4.66 -6.40 -12.81
N THR A 574 -3.60 -5.80 -13.37
CA THR A 574 -2.30 -6.47 -13.60
C THR A 574 -1.64 -6.84 -12.28
N GLU A 575 -1.65 -5.93 -11.29
CA GLU A 575 -1.13 -6.20 -9.95
C GLU A 575 -1.93 -7.30 -9.26
N TYR A 576 -3.26 -7.28 -9.36
CA TYR A 576 -4.12 -8.35 -8.84
C TYR A 576 -3.82 -9.70 -9.49
N LEU A 577 -3.76 -9.77 -10.83
CA LEU A 577 -3.42 -11.01 -11.53
C LEU A 577 -2.01 -11.51 -11.18
N ASN A 578 -1.04 -10.61 -10.99
CA ASN A 578 0.30 -10.96 -10.53
C ASN A 578 0.28 -11.51 -9.10
N TYR A 579 -0.50 -10.92 -8.20
CA TYR A 579 -0.69 -11.39 -6.83
C TYR A 579 -1.31 -12.81 -6.80
N GLU A 580 -2.29 -13.08 -7.66
CA GLU A 580 -2.94 -14.39 -7.73
C GLU A 580 -2.06 -15.45 -8.41
N LEU A 581 -1.58 -15.17 -9.63
CA LEU A 581 -0.98 -16.18 -10.49
C LEU A 581 0.49 -16.45 -10.19
N ASN A 582 1.25 -15.49 -9.65
CA ASN A 582 2.70 -15.64 -9.51
C ASN A 582 3.29 -14.90 -8.29
N LYS A 583 4.62 -14.96 -8.14
CA LYS A 583 5.39 -14.24 -7.10
C LYS A 583 6.47 -13.33 -7.69
N SER A 584 6.30 -12.88 -8.94
CA SER A 584 7.28 -12.04 -9.61
C SER A 584 7.33 -10.64 -9.01
N GLN A 585 6.16 -10.03 -8.80
CA GLN A 585 5.98 -8.71 -8.22
C GLN A 585 5.78 -8.76 -6.71
N PHE A 586 4.91 -9.66 -6.23
CA PHE A 586 4.51 -9.74 -4.82
C PHE A 586 4.99 -11.02 -4.16
N SER A 587 5.75 -10.91 -3.06
CA SER A 587 6.30 -12.06 -2.34
C SER A 587 5.24 -12.84 -1.56
N ASP A 588 4.12 -12.20 -1.24
CA ASP A 588 2.98 -12.80 -0.57
C ASP A 588 1.83 -13.24 -1.49
N GLY A 589 2.07 -13.27 -2.81
CA GLY A 589 1.13 -13.79 -3.80
C GLY A 589 0.78 -15.27 -3.61
N LEU A 590 -0.36 -15.69 -4.16
CA LEU A 590 -0.86 -17.07 -4.06
C LEU A 590 -0.09 -18.04 -4.96
N ASP A 591 0.58 -17.51 -5.99
CA ASP A 591 1.47 -18.26 -6.89
C ASP A 591 0.77 -19.39 -7.64
N LEU A 592 -0.53 -19.22 -7.96
CA LEU A 592 -1.39 -20.28 -8.51
C LEU A 592 -0.77 -20.91 -9.76
N ARG A 593 -0.32 -20.13 -10.73
CA ARG A 593 0.29 -20.65 -11.96
C ARG A 593 1.55 -21.46 -11.66
N ASN A 594 2.48 -20.88 -10.91
CA ASN A 594 3.79 -21.51 -10.71
C ASN A 594 3.70 -22.72 -9.77
N LYS A 595 2.85 -22.69 -8.74
CA LYS A 595 2.73 -23.82 -7.80
C LYS A 595 2.15 -25.07 -8.46
N TYR A 596 1.21 -24.91 -9.40
CA TYR A 596 0.66 -26.02 -10.18
C TYR A 596 1.59 -26.49 -11.31
N ALA A 597 2.32 -25.55 -11.94
CA ALA A 597 3.35 -25.88 -12.93
C ALA A 597 4.53 -26.67 -12.33
N HIS A 598 4.95 -26.34 -11.10
CA HIS A 598 6.11 -26.94 -10.44
C HIS A 598 5.79 -27.97 -9.36
N SER A 599 4.51 -28.36 -9.23
CA SER A 599 4.05 -29.37 -8.27
C SER A 599 4.38 -29.06 -6.81
N THR A 600 4.34 -27.79 -6.43
CA THR A 600 4.51 -27.31 -5.04
C THR A 600 3.18 -26.94 -4.38
N TYR A 601 2.05 -27.38 -4.96
CA TYR A 601 0.71 -27.20 -4.43
C TYR A 601 0.47 -28.04 -3.16
N SER A 602 -0.61 -27.71 -2.45
CA SER A 602 -1.02 -28.43 -1.24
C SER A 602 -1.57 -29.81 -1.55
N ASN A 603 -1.36 -30.78 -0.67
CA ASN A 603 -2.01 -32.09 -0.74
C ASN A 603 -3.46 -32.06 -0.19
N ASN A 604 -3.92 -30.91 0.33
CA ASN A 604 -5.26 -30.73 0.83
C ASN A 604 -6.24 -30.45 -0.33
N GLU A 605 -7.14 -31.40 -0.60
CA GLU A 605 -8.12 -31.29 -1.69
C GLU A 605 -9.04 -30.05 -1.56
N LYS A 606 -9.35 -29.60 -0.34
CA LYS A 606 -10.14 -28.37 -0.14
C LYS A 606 -9.39 -27.12 -0.60
N GLU A 607 -8.07 -27.07 -0.38
CA GLU A 607 -7.23 -25.99 -0.88
C GLU A 607 -7.12 -26.06 -2.41
N GLN A 608 -7.03 -27.27 -2.97
CA GLN A 608 -7.01 -27.46 -4.42
C GLN A 608 -8.31 -27.01 -5.10
N HIS A 609 -9.47 -27.33 -4.51
CA HIS A 609 -10.76 -26.84 -4.96
C HIS A 609 -10.85 -25.31 -4.86
N HIS A 610 -10.39 -24.71 -3.76
CA HIS A 610 -10.34 -23.25 -3.63
C HIS A 610 -9.47 -22.61 -4.71
N ASP A 611 -8.29 -23.16 -4.98
CA ASP A 611 -7.40 -22.69 -6.04
C ASP A 611 -8.06 -22.79 -7.43
N TYR A 612 -8.81 -23.87 -7.68
CA TYR A 612 -9.55 -24.05 -8.93
C TYR A 612 -10.63 -22.98 -9.11
N VAL A 613 -11.40 -22.69 -8.06
CA VAL A 613 -12.40 -21.61 -8.05
C VAL A 613 -11.75 -20.25 -8.32
N GLN A 614 -10.57 -19.99 -7.74
CA GLN A 614 -9.82 -18.77 -8.03
C GLN A 614 -9.43 -18.69 -9.52
N LEU A 615 -8.90 -19.77 -10.10
CA LEU A 615 -8.54 -19.79 -11.52
C LEU A 615 -9.75 -19.60 -12.46
N LEU A 616 -10.92 -20.16 -12.12
CA LEU A 616 -12.16 -19.91 -12.86
C LEU A 616 -12.52 -18.42 -12.86
N LYS A 617 -12.47 -17.78 -11.69
CA LYS A 617 -12.72 -16.34 -11.53
C LYS A 617 -11.77 -15.49 -12.37
N LEU A 618 -10.49 -15.86 -12.39
CA LEU A 618 -9.48 -15.16 -13.21
C LEU A 618 -9.72 -15.37 -14.71
N MET A 619 -10.18 -16.54 -15.15
CA MET A 619 -10.54 -16.76 -16.56
C MET A 619 -11.77 -15.94 -16.97
N VAL A 620 -12.78 -15.82 -16.09
CA VAL A 620 -13.91 -14.90 -16.30
C VAL A 620 -13.43 -13.45 -16.46
N LEU A 621 -12.45 -13.03 -15.65
CA LEU A 621 -11.78 -11.73 -15.80
C LEU A 621 -11.16 -11.60 -17.19
N VAL A 622 -10.31 -12.53 -17.60
CA VAL A 622 -9.66 -12.52 -18.92
C VAL A 622 -10.68 -12.43 -20.06
N ILE A 623 -11.70 -13.30 -20.05
CA ILE A 623 -12.75 -13.34 -21.06
C ILE A 623 -13.51 -12.01 -21.14
N THR A 624 -13.95 -11.48 -19.99
CA THR A 624 -14.70 -10.23 -19.97
C THR A 624 -13.88 -9.06 -20.50
N LYS A 625 -12.59 -9.00 -20.14
CA LYS A 625 -11.70 -7.93 -20.62
C LYS A 625 -11.41 -8.04 -22.11
N MET A 626 -11.24 -9.25 -22.66
CA MET A 626 -11.11 -9.45 -24.10
C MET A 626 -12.41 -9.14 -24.84
N ASN A 627 -13.55 -9.52 -24.28
CA ASN A 627 -14.85 -9.21 -24.87
C ASN A 627 -15.05 -7.69 -25.02
N ASP A 628 -14.75 -6.93 -23.97
CA ASP A 628 -14.83 -5.47 -24.01
C ASP A 628 -13.97 -4.89 -25.16
N GLU A 629 -12.76 -5.41 -25.36
CA GLU A 629 -11.88 -5.00 -26.47
C GLU A 629 -12.54 -5.22 -27.84
N PHE A 630 -13.09 -6.42 -28.07
CA PHE A 630 -13.70 -6.76 -29.35
C PHE A 630 -15.01 -6.00 -29.59
N CYS A 631 -15.84 -5.77 -28.57
CA CYS A 631 -17.02 -4.92 -28.67
C CYS A 631 -16.64 -3.50 -29.12
N PHE A 632 -15.68 -2.86 -28.44
CA PHE A 632 -15.23 -1.52 -28.83
C PHE A 632 -14.58 -1.49 -30.22
N TRP A 633 -13.80 -2.52 -30.56
CA TRP A 633 -13.18 -2.64 -31.87
C TRP A 633 -14.20 -2.76 -32.99
N ALA A 634 -15.26 -3.56 -32.80
CA ALA A 634 -16.35 -3.70 -33.75
C ALA A 634 -17.11 -2.37 -33.94
N ASP A 635 -17.51 -1.71 -32.85
CA ASP A 635 -18.20 -0.41 -32.89
C ASP A 635 -17.38 0.65 -33.65
N SER A 636 -16.05 0.65 -33.47
CA SER A 636 -15.17 1.62 -34.14
C SER A 636 -15.11 1.43 -35.66
N LYS A 637 -15.28 0.20 -36.16
CA LYS A 637 -15.29 -0.12 -37.59
C LYS A 637 -16.60 0.32 -38.25
N GLU A 638 -17.73 0.16 -37.58
CA GLU A 638 -19.03 0.56 -38.13
C GLU A 638 -19.16 2.07 -38.31
N VAL A 639 -18.47 2.88 -37.49
CA VAL A 639 -18.46 4.35 -37.60
C VAL A 639 -17.58 4.86 -38.76
N THR A 640 -16.66 4.04 -39.28
CA THR A 640 -15.75 4.41 -40.38
C THR A 640 -16.19 3.94 -41.77
N THR A 641 -17.29 3.19 -41.86
CA THR A 641 -17.98 2.79 -43.10
C THR A 641 -19.25 3.58 -43.32
#